data_AF-A0A957R336-F1
#
_entry.id   AF-A0A957R336-F1
#
_cell.length_a   1.000
_cell.length_b   1.000
_cell.length_c   1.000
_cell.angle_alpha   90.00
_cell.angle_beta   90.00
_cell.angle_gamma   90.00
#
_symmetry.space_group_name_H-M   'P 1'
#
loop_
_entity.id
_entity.type
_entity.pdbx_description
1 polymer ?
#
loop_
_entity_poly.entity_id
_entity_poly.type
_entity_poly.pdbx_seq_one_letter_code
_entity_poly.pdbx_strand_id
1 'polypeptide(L)'
;MSKFDWQTEEEEAWGDWPEQQEMTPSPPKRSNLWLFLTLLLLVIVGVSTAYFQLADYADDETAARQAHVRAAHQLLLTAAKNTDVELFRTLIERNRYPWLRDQEKLVEMGFFAGREVINLPRFTAAPAPPTINDIHLNDTLDEAYLFTTETFQQTTADGRTQGIELEQIYTYRLVNGRWLLGEPSADFWGELTEPLIGQYVTIENVYTADLPLAEQLLPDFDQQIGRLCNSIITNCPAEFHLTVIFDTTPHLLTPPNYLTTQEQLWPPNTFNQTIVLPTPTLVGQPTGKASYAAVRDGYSRHLLTAAITNLTDYQCCEHLALYQALLEQELEQLGLGKAPLTASDYNAFFEHPFSLAESLHTFNQNPFAPLTQQQAQLLARYLVHLSGQEPLILQQQLIAGASMVELLGGRDPARLTADFATFVYDHMAPSAAPLPFPAQNIEAICLSPDTLTHYAYDLTTGRWHYRDEFPEANLVNLHILADGRGRLWDVRGGEGRSSQQLSIQYDREARAIYETDNLMLNRLAIRWAFSTANHLVMANVAPMRPLPAYVTLDTSNCASGNCHIQTMSGIPVWSLDGHYLIIIEEQMLWLADAQGQIIRPLGRGGWPLVWLDNQTYAYTEVNEEGTPQTLHLATLDGASTAAE
;
A
#
# COMPACT_ATOMS: atom_id res chain seq x y z
N MET A 1 41.63 13.78 -51.76
CA MET A 1 41.14 13.79 -53.16
C MET A 1 42.27 13.35 -54.08
N SER A 2 42.35 12.06 -54.40
CA SER A 2 43.23 11.55 -55.47
C SER A 2 42.33 10.91 -56.54
N LYS A 3 42.34 11.51 -57.73
CA LYS A 3 41.68 11.00 -58.93
C LYS A 3 42.46 9.79 -59.44
N PHE A 4 41.77 8.69 -59.63
CA PHE A 4 42.24 7.50 -60.32
C PHE A 4 41.75 7.59 -61.78
N ASP A 5 42.69 7.54 -62.72
CA ASP A 5 42.48 7.73 -64.16
C ASP A 5 42.86 6.42 -64.87
N TRP A 6 41.98 5.91 -65.73
CA TRP A 6 42.17 4.67 -66.47
C TRP A 6 42.10 4.96 -67.96
N GLN A 7 43.13 4.55 -68.72
CA GLN A 7 43.18 4.25 -70.17
C GLN A 7 44.67 4.15 -70.60
N THR A 8 45.17 3.33 -71.53
CA THR A 8 44.64 2.58 -72.68
C THR A 8 45.66 1.50 -73.13
N GLU A 9 45.14 0.42 -73.71
CA GLU A 9 45.50 -0.30 -74.97
C GLU A 9 46.96 -0.64 -75.38
N GLU A 10 47.12 -1.95 -75.64
CA GLU A 10 47.64 -2.63 -76.85
C GLU A 10 48.97 -2.20 -77.53
N GLU A 11 49.92 -3.15 -77.69
CA GLU A 11 50.18 -3.87 -78.96
C GLU A 11 51.51 -4.68 -78.95
N GLU A 12 51.37 -5.92 -79.46
CA GLU A 12 52.27 -6.73 -80.30
C GLU A 12 53.81 -6.83 -80.10
N ALA A 13 54.28 -8.09 -80.09
CA ALA A 13 55.42 -8.51 -80.91
C ALA A 13 55.34 -10.02 -81.26
N TRP A 14 55.34 -10.29 -82.56
CA TRP A 14 55.31 -11.58 -83.25
C TRP A 14 56.66 -12.33 -83.23
N GLY A 15 56.64 -13.64 -83.47
CA GLY A 15 57.85 -14.41 -83.81
C GLY A 15 57.65 -15.91 -84.06
N ASP A 16 57.32 -16.22 -85.32
CA ASP A 16 57.74 -17.40 -86.12
C ASP A 16 57.27 -18.85 -85.84
N TRP A 17 56.59 -19.37 -86.88
CA TRP A 17 56.43 -20.78 -87.30
C TRP A 17 57.55 -21.14 -88.30
N PRO A 18 58.01 -22.41 -88.45
CA PRO A 18 57.20 -23.45 -89.12
C PRO A 18 57.50 -24.93 -88.79
N GLU A 19 56.54 -25.84 -89.05
CA GLU A 19 56.73 -27.02 -89.95
C GLU A 19 55.43 -27.85 -90.07
N GLN A 20 55.12 -28.25 -91.31
CA GLN A 20 53.99 -29.10 -91.67
C GLN A 20 54.25 -30.56 -91.27
N GLN A 21 53.29 -31.18 -90.58
CA GLN A 21 53.19 -32.65 -90.47
C GLN A 21 51.81 -33.15 -90.89
N GLU A 22 51.85 -34.32 -91.51
CA GLU A 22 50.84 -34.97 -92.32
C GLU A 22 49.55 -35.32 -91.57
N MET A 23 48.43 -35.24 -92.29
CA MET A 23 47.08 -35.58 -91.82
C MET A 23 46.96 -37.07 -91.53
N THR A 24 46.82 -37.44 -90.26
CA THR A 24 46.21 -38.72 -89.85
C THR A 24 44.69 -38.58 -89.68
N PRO A 25 43.89 -39.57 -90.08
CA PRO A 25 42.43 -39.49 -90.09
C PRO A 25 41.86 -39.36 -88.67
N SER A 26 40.96 -38.38 -88.49
CA SER A 26 40.27 -38.11 -87.22
C SER A 26 39.31 -39.26 -86.85
N PRO A 27 39.33 -39.75 -85.59
CA PRO A 27 38.30 -40.66 -85.11
C PRO A 27 36.96 -39.92 -84.90
N PRO A 28 35.82 -40.64 -84.93
CA PRO A 28 34.50 -40.02 -84.90
C PRO A 28 34.24 -39.29 -83.58
N LYS A 29 33.81 -38.02 -83.66
CA LYS A 29 33.28 -37.24 -82.52
C LYS A 29 32.03 -37.93 -81.96
N ARG A 30 32.19 -38.77 -80.94
CA ARG A 30 31.10 -39.11 -80.01
C ARG A 30 30.79 -37.85 -79.20
N SER A 31 29.53 -37.40 -79.24
CA SER A 31 29.14 -36.19 -78.50
C SER A 31 29.24 -36.45 -77.00
N ASN A 32 30.13 -35.71 -76.34
CA ASN A 32 30.34 -35.73 -74.88
C ASN A 32 29.19 -35.06 -74.11
N LEU A 33 27.95 -35.08 -74.64
CA LEU A 33 26.77 -34.50 -73.99
C LEU A 33 26.50 -35.17 -72.64
N TRP A 34 26.80 -36.47 -72.53
CA TRP A 34 26.66 -37.24 -71.29
C TRP A 34 27.71 -36.88 -70.23
N LEU A 35 28.92 -36.50 -70.67
CA LEU A 35 30.00 -36.03 -69.80
C LEU A 35 29.72 -34.61 -69.26
N PHE A 36 29.13 -33.74 -70.10
CA PHE A 36 28.63 -32.44 -69.66
C PHE A 36 27.43 -32.55 -68.72
N LEU A 37 26.47 -33.45 -69.00
CA LEU A 37 25.32 -33.68 -68.11
C LEU A 37 25.73 -34.26 -66.75
N THR A 38 26.69 -35.18 -66.72
CA THR A 38 27.21 -35.74 -65.45
C THR A 38 28.00 -34.72 -64.64
N LEU A 39 28.77 -33.84 -65.30
CA LEU A 39 29.49 -32.76 -64.62
C LEU A 39 28.53 -31.67 -64.11
N LEU A 40 27.50 -31.32 -64.88
CA LEU A 40 26.44 -30.41 -64.44
C LEU A 40 25.67 -31.00 -63.25
N LEU A 41 25.33 -32.30 -63.30
CA LEU A 41 24.66 -32.98 -62.19
C LEU A 41 25.53 -33.00 -60.93
N LEU A 42 26.84 -33.25 -61.06
CA LEU A 42 27.78 -33.18 -59.94
C LEU A 42 27.91 -31.78 -59.34
N VAL A 43 27.90 -30.73 -60.17
CA VAL A 43 27.88 -29.34 -59.68
C VAL A 43 26.56 -29.04 -58.97
N ILE A 44 25.42 -29.44 -59.54
CA ILE A 44 24.11 -29.22 -58.91
C ILE A 44 24.02 -29.95 -57.57
N VAL A 45 24.49 -31.20 -57.50
CA VAL A 45 24.52 -31.99 -56.25
C VAL A 45 25.50 -31.38 -55.24
N GLY A 46 26.68 -30.93 -55.68
CA GLY A 46 27.67 -30.28 -54.82
C GLY A 46 27.18 -28.95 -54.24
N VAL A 47 26.54 -28.12 -55.07
CA VAL A 47 25.93 -26.85 -54.63
C VAL A 47 24.76 -27.13 -53.69
N SER A 48 23.91 -28.11 -53.99
CA SER A 48 22.78 -28.48 -53.14
C SER A 48 23.25 -28.99 -51.77
N THR A 49 24.24 -29.88 -51.75
CA THR A 49 24.79 -30.42 -50.48
C THR A 49 25.51 -29.37 -49.65
N ALA A 50 26.28 -28.46 -50.27
CA ALA A 50 26.88 -27.33 -49.58
C ALA A 50 25.82 -26.38 -49.00
N TYR A 51 24.74 -26.11 -49.76
CA TYR A 51 23.61 -25.33 -49.29
C TYR A 51 22.92 -25.99 -48.08
N PHE A 52 22.65 -27.30 -48.13
CA PHE A 52 22.07 -28.02 -47.00
C PHE A 52 22.98 -28.01 -45.77
N GLN A 53 24.30 -28.21 -45.91
CA GLN A 53 25.23 -28.14 -44.78
C GLN A 53 25.32 -26.74 -44.17
N LEU A 54 25.27 -25.69 -45.00
CA LEU A 54 25.24 -24.31 -44.52
C LEU A 54 23.93 -23.98 -43.81
N ALA A 55 22.79 -24.50 -44.30
CA ALA A 55 21.49 -24.36 -43.66
C ALA A 55 21.45 -25.10 -42.32
N ASP A 56 21.89 -26.37 -42.28
CA ASP A 56 21.96 -27.17 -41.05
C ASP A 56 22.88 -26.50 -40.01
N TYR A 57 24.04 -25.98 -40.44
CA TYR A 57 24.95 -25.25 -39.54
C TYR A 57 24.34 -23.95 -39.01
N ALA A 58 23.61 -23.22 -39.86
CA ALA A 58 22.92 -21.99 -39.45
C ALA A 58 21.79 -22.29 -38.46
N ASP A 59 21.02 -23.36 -38.68
CA ASP A 59 19.95 -23.80 -37.78
C ASP A 59 20.52 -24.27 -36.42
N ASP A 60 21.61 -25.06 -36.43
CA ASP A 60 22.29 -25.52 -35.22
C ASP A 60 22.86 -24.36 -34.40
N GLU A 61 23.52 -23.38 -35.06
CA GLU A 61 24.05 -22.20 -34.40
C GLU A 61 22.92 -21.33 -33.83
N THR A 62 21.82 -21.13 -34.59
CA THR A 62 20.64 -20.40 -34.13
C THR A 62 20.04 -21.06 -32.90
N ALA A 63 19.84 -22.38 -32.92
CA ALA A 63 19.30 -23.14 -31.79
C ALA A 63 20.21 -23.06 -30.55
N ALA A 64 21.53 -23.13 -30.73
CA ALA A 64 22.50 -22.96 -29.66
C ALA A 64 22.45 -21.55 -29.05
N ARG A 65 22.34 -20.51 -29.88
CA ARG A 65 22.21 -19.11 -29.43
C ARG A 65 20.92 -18.90 -28.66
N GLN A 66 19.80 -19.39 -29.17
CA GLN A 66 18.52 -19.35 -28.47
C GLN A 66 18.59 -20.06 -27.11
N ALA A 67 19.24 -21.24 -27.03
CA ALA A 67 19.43 -21.94 -25.76
C ALA A 67 20.24 -21.12 -24.74
N HIS A 68 21.27 -20.41 -25.18
CA HIS A 68 22.04 -19.52 -24.30
C HIS A 68 21.23 -18.30 -23.83
N VAL A 69 20.40 -17.71 -24.71
CA VAL A 69 19.47 -16.63 -24.33
C VAL A 69 18.49 -17.11 -23.27
N ARG A 70 17.90 -18.31 -23.42
CA ARG A 70 17.02 -18.91 -22.41
C ARG A 70 17.72 -19.07 -21.07
N ALA A 71 18.95 -19.59 -21.07
CA ALA A 71 19.72 -19.78 -19.84
C ALA A 71 20.05 -18.44 -19.16
N ALA A 72 20.44 -17.42 -19.93
CA ALA A 72 20.69 -16.08 -19.42
C ALA A 72 19.43 -15.47 -18.78
N HIS A 73 18.28 -15.60 -19.45
CA HIS A 73 17.00 -15.10 -18.92
C HIS A 73 16.56 -15.81 -17.65
N GLN A 74 16.71 -17.14 -17.56
CA GLN A 74 16.38 -17.88 -16.34
C GLN A 74 17.24 -17.44 -15.14
N LEU A 75 18.52 -17.17 -15.38
CA LEU A 75 19.43 -16.66 -14.35
C LEU A 75 19.05 -15.23 -13.95
N LEU A 76 18.66 -14.39 -14.91
CA LEU A 76 18.18 -13.02 -14.69
C LEU A 76 16.92 -13.01 -13.80
N LEU A 77 15.91 -13.82 -14.15
CA LEU A 77 14.69 -13.95 -13.36
C LEU A 77 14.96 -14.50 -11.95
N THR A 78 15.94 -15.38 -11.81
CA THR A 78 16.35 -15.91 -10.50
C THR A 78 17.00 -14.82 -9.64
N ALA A 79 17.90 -14.01 -10.23
CA ALA A 79 18.50 -12.86 -9.55
C ALA A 79 17.43 -11.86 -9.12
N ALA A 80 16.52 -11.50 -10.03
CA ALA A 80 15.42 -10.57 -9.76
C ALA A 80 14.48 -11.09 -8.67
N LYS A 81 14.07 -12.37 -8.72
CA LYS A 81 13.21 -12.99 -7.71
C LYS A 81 13.83 -12.98 -6.32
N ASN A 82 15.15 -13.16 -6.24
CA ASN A 82 15.88 -13.18 -4.98
C ASN A 82 16.37 -11.79 -4.55
N THR A 83 16.01 -10.72 -5.29
CA THR A 83 16.49 -9.35 -5.09
C THR A 83 18.04 -9.26 -5.04
N ASP A 84 18.73 -10.15 -5.75
CA ASP A 84 20.20 -10.22 -5.80
C ASP A 84 20.73 -9.25 -6.86
N VAL A 85 20.87 -7.98 -6.47
CA VAL A 85 21.33 -6.90 -7.33
C VAL A 85 22.76 -7.15 -7.85
N GLU A 86 23.62 -7.81 -7.06
CA GLU A 86 25.00 -8.10 -7.45
C GLU A 86 25.06 -9.15 -8.57
N LEU A 87 24.29 -10.23 -8.45
CA LEU A 87 24.15 -11.20 -9.54
C LEU A 87 23.50 -10.55 -10.75
N PHE A 88 22.43 -9.76 -10.56
CA PHE A 88 21.73 -9.07 -11.64
C PHE A 88 22.67 -8.17 -12.46
N ARG A 89 23.55 -7.41 -11.79
CA ARG A 89 24.61 -6.59 -12.41
C ARG A 89 25.57 -7.33 -13.33
N THR A 90 25.64 -8.66 -13.23
CA THR A 90 26.46 -9.49 -14.12
C THR A 90 25.72 -9.93 -15.39
N LEU A 91 24.40 -9.73 -15.45
CA LEU A 91 23.49 -10.22 -16.48
C LEU A 91 22.88 -9.10 -17.34
N ILE A 92 23.31 -7.85 -17.14
CA ILE A 92 22.81 -6.66 -17.82
C ILE A 92 23.96 -5.86 -18.43
N GLU A 93 23.69 -5.18 -19.55
CA GLU A 93 24.65 -4.33 -20.24
C GLU A 93 25.06 -3.11 -19.40
N ARG A 94 26.38 -2.89 -19.22
CA ARG A 94 26.90 -1.84 -18.31
C ARG A 94 27.20 -0.49 -18.97
N ASN A 95 27.27 -0.43 -20.29
CA ASN A 95 27.61 0.79 -21.04
C ASN A 95 26.44 1.80 -21.11
N ARG A 96 25.24 1.41 -20.69
CA ARG A 96 24.03 2.26 -20.63
C ARG A 96 23.65 2.55 -19.17
N TYR A 97 24.39 3.46 -18.54
CA TYR A 97 24.26 3.72 -17.09
C TYR A 97 22.83 4.09 -16.63
N PRO A 98 22.06 4.95 -17.33
CA PRO A 98 20.68 5.26 -16.90
C PRO A 98 19.77 4.03 -16.91
N TRP A 99 19.79 3.25 -18.00
CA TRP A 99 19.01 2.02 -18.14
C TRP A 99 19.37 0.99 -17.05
N LEU A 100 20.67 0.75 -16.85
CA LEU A 100 21.17 -0.14 -15.80
C LEU A 100 20.62 0.26 -14.43
N ARG A 101 20.73 1.53 -14.06
CA ARG A 101 20.30 2.04 -12.76
C ARG A 101 18.79 1.87 -12.54
N ASP A 102 18.00 2.13 -13.57
CA ASP A 102 16.53 1.99 -13.47
C ASP A 102 16.14 0.52 -13.29
N GLN A 103 16.81 -0.41 -13.99
CA GLN A 103 16.61 -1.85 -13.83
C GLN A 103 17.08 -2.37 -12.46
N GLU A 104 18.23 -1.91 -11.96
CA GLU A 104 18.70 -2.25 -10.60
C GLU A 104 17.70 -1.83 -9.54
N LYS A 105 17.14 -0.62 -9.67
CA LYS A 105 16.11 -0.10 -8.76
C LYS A 105 14.84 -0.96 -8.78
N LEU A 106 14.40 -1.41 -9.96
CA LEU A 106 13.27 -2.33 -10.07
C LEU A 106 13.55 -3.67 -9.37
N VAL A 107 14.77 -4.20 -9.46
CA VAL A 107 15.16 -5.43 -8.75
C VAL A 107 15.23 -5.22 -7.24
N GLU A 108 15.85 -4.13 -6.79
CA GLU A 108 15.97 -3.76 -5.38
C GLU A 108 14.60 -3.62 -4.71
N MET A 109 13.64 -3.04 -5.43
CA MET A 109 12.27 -2.85 -4.94
C MET A 109 11.35 -4.06 -5.18
N GLY A 110 11.83 -5.13 -5.82
CA GLY A 110 11.03 -6.32 -6.12
C GLY A 110 10.01 -6.16 -7.27
N PHE A 111 10.13 -5.10 -8.07
CA PHE A 111 9.19 -4.74 -9.15
C PHE A 111 9.68 -5.07 -10.56
N PHE A 112 10.83 -5.73 -10.72
CA PHE A 112 11.35 -6.12 -12.05
C PHE A 112 10.32 -6.84 -12.93
N ALA A 113 9.59 -7.79 -12.34
CA ALA A 113 8.52 -8.53 -13.02
C ALA A 113 7.11 -8.05 -12.63
N GLY A 114 6.99 -7.00 -11.82
CA GLY A 114 5.72 -6.45 -11.37
C GLY A 114 5.24 -5.30 -12.25
N ARG A 115 3.93 -5.08 -12.32
CA ARG A 115 3.30 -3.93 -13.01
C ARG A 115 2.37 -3.18 -12.05
N GLU A 116 2.84 -2.99 -10.82
CA GLU A 116 2.13 -2.34 -9.73
C GLU A 116 1.72 -0.91 -10.09
N VAL A 117 2.52 -0.22 -10.91
CA VAL A 117 2.19 1.14 -11.38
C VAL A 117 0.80 1.17 -12.01
N ILE A 118 0.42 0.19 -12.83
CA ILE A 118 -0.91 0.11 -13.45
C ILE A 118 -1.85 -0.88 -12.73
N ASN A 119 -1.60 -1.15 -11.45
CA ASN A 119 -2.41 -2.04 -10.60
C ASN A 119 -2.47 -3.51 -11.09
N LEU A 120 -1.38 -3.99 -11.71
CA LEU A 120 -1.22 -5.38 -12.14
C LEU A 120 0.00 -6.02 -11.44
N PRO A 121 -0.07 -6.30 -10.13
CA PRO A 121 1.02 -6.98 -9.45
C PRO A 121 1.21 -8.38 -10.00
N ARG A 122 2.42 -8.92 -9.88
CA ARG A 122 2.71 -10.29 -10.32
C ARG A 122 1.85 -11.30 -9.56
N PHE A 123 1.29 -12.29 -10.27
CA PHE A 123 0.46 -13.30 -9.62
C PHE A 123 1.34 -14.31 -8.86
N THR A 124 1.50 -14.12 -7.55
CA THR A 124 2.40 -14.94 -6.71
C THR A 124 1.92 -16.39 -6.54
N ALA A 125 0.62 -16.62 -6.70
CA ALA A 125 0.01 -17.95 -6.69
C ALA A 125 0.07 -18.66 -8.06
N ALA A 126 0.68 -18.06 -9.09
CA ALA A 126 0.82 -18.68 -10.39
C ALA A 126 1.68 -19.97 -10.27
N PRO A 127 1.14 -21.13 -10.70
CA PRO A 127 1.80 -22.42 -10.49
C PRO A 127 3.00 -22.68 -11.43
N ALA A 128 3.26 -21.82 -12.41
CA ALA A 128 4.28 -22.03 -13.44
C ALA A 128 5.18 -20.80 -13.63
N PRO A 129 6.48 -21.00 -13.93
CA PRO A 129 7.35 -19.91 -14.37
C PRO A 129 6.85 -19.29 -15.69
N PRO A 130 7.30 -18.07 -16.04
CA PRO A 130 7.03 -17.46 -17.34
C PRO A 130 7.29 -18.44 -18.50
N THR A 131 6.36 -18.50 -19.45
CA THR A 131 6.53 -19.35 -20.64
C THR A 131 7.26 -18.55 -21.70
N ILE A 132 8.38 -19.08 -22.20
CA ILE A 132 9.08 -18.49 -23.34
C ILE A 132 8.35 -18.91 -24.61
N ASN A 133 7.73 -17.95 -25.29
CA ASN A 133 6.95 -18.18 -26.51
C ASN A 133 7.87 -18.31 -27.71
N ASP A 134 8.80 -17.35 -27.86
CA ASP A 134 9.68 -17.26 -29.02
C ASP A 134 10.99 -16.52 -28.69
N ILE A 135 12.02 -16.76 -29.51
CA ILE A 135 13.30 -16.04 -29.49
C ILE A 135 13.68 -15.68 -30.92
N HIS A 136 13.54 -14.41 -31.25
CA HIS A 136 13.95 -13.88 -32.54
C HIS A 136 15.38 -13.35 -32.46
N LEU A 137 16.29 -13.88 -33.28
CA LEU A 137 17.66 -13.38 -33.41
C LEU A 137 17.74 -12.44 -34.61
N ASN A 138 18.54 -11.38 -34.50
CA ASN A 138 18.83 -10.53 -35.66
C ASN A 138 19.74 -11.24 -36.68
N ASP A 139 19.90 -10.67 -37.87
CA ASP A 139 20.70 -11.25 -38.97
C ASP A 139 22.17 -11.51 -38.59
N THR A 140 22.71 -10.74 -37.63
CA THR A 140 24.09 -10.85 -37.13
C THR A 140 24.24 -11.81 -35.94
N LEU A 141 23.14 -12.38 -35.44
CA LEU A 141 23.08 -13.31 -34.29
C LEU A 141 23.72 -12.76 -33.00
N ASP A 142 23.75 -11.44 -32.84
CA ASP A 142 24.33 -10.73 -31.69
C ASP A 142 23.29 -9.94 -30.88
N GLU A 143 22.04 -9.86 -31.36
CA GLU A 143 20.89 -9.34 -30.63
C GLU A 143 19.75 -10.36 -30.69
N ALA A 144 19.00 -10.50 -29.60
CA ALA A 144 17.85 -11.40 -29.51
C ALA A 144 16.67 -10.70 -28.82
N TYR A 145 15.47 -10.87 -29.38
CA TYR A 145 14.21 -10.48 -28.77
C TYR A 145 13.54 -11.75 -28.22
N LEU A 146 13.39 -11.79 -26.90
CA LEU A 146 12.77 -12.89 -26.18
C LEU A 146 11.34 -12.51 -25.82
N PHE A 147 10.36 -13.27 -26.31
CA PHE A 147 8.94 -13.09 -26.03
C PHE A 147 8.51 -14.08 -24.96
N THR A 148 7.91 -13.58 -23.88
CA THR A 148 7.49 -14.41 -22.75
C THR A 148 6.08 -14.07 -22.33
N THR A 149 5.25 -15.07 -22.04
CA THR A 149 3.95 -14.85 -21.40
C THR A 149 4.10 -14.93 -19.88
N GLU A 150 3.67 -13.85 -19.22
CA GLU A 150 3.65 -13.72 -17.77
C GLU A 150 2.23 -13.54 -17.25
N THR A 151 1.93 -14.15 -16.10
CA THR A 151 0.62 -14.06 -15.46
C THR A 151 0.62 -12.98 -14.36
N PHE A 152 -0.29 -12.02 -14.50
CA PHE A 152 -0.50 -10.92 -13.57
C PHE A 152 -1.82 -11.08 -12.83
N GLN A 153 -1.86 -10.52 -11.62
CA GLN A 153 -3.04 -10.52 -10.80
C GLN A 153 -3.95 -9.36 -11.19
N GLN A 154 -5.18 -9.66 -11.57
CA GLN A 154 -6.25 -8.68 -11.67
C GLN A 154 -7.25 -8.93 -10.54
N THR A 155 -7.58 -7.86 -9.81
CA THR A 155 -8.70 -7.90 -8.87
C THR A 155 -9.89 -7.23 -9.52
N THR A 156 -10.98 -7.97 -9.71
CA THR A 156 -12.23 -7.46 -10.28
C THR A 156 -12.98 -6.61 -9.25
N ALA A 157 -13.94 -5.79 -9.71
CA ALA A 157 -14.72 -4.90 -8.85
C ALA A 157 -15.48 -5.64 -7.72
N ASP A 158 -15.83 -6.92 -7.92
CA ASP A 158 -16.45 -7.79 -6.91
C ASP A 158 -15.44 -8.36 -5.88
N GLY A 159 -14.18 -7.92 -5.93
CA GLY A 159 -13.11 -8.34 -5.04
C GLY A 159 -12.52 -9.71 -5.37
N ARG A 160 -12.95 -10.37 -6.45
CA ARG A 160 -12.33 -11.64 -6.87
C ARG A 160 -10.99 -11.39 -7.54
N THR A 161 -10.09 -12.35 -7.38
CA THR A 161 -8.76 -12.31 -7.97
C THR A 161 -8.68 -13.32 -9.11
N GLN A 162 -8.23 -12.86 -10.28
CA GLN A 162 -7.98 -13.72 -11.45
C GLN A 162 -6.60 -13.45 -12.06
N GLY A 163 -6.04 -14.46 -12.70
CA GLY A 163 -4.82 -14.33 -13.50
C GLY A 163 -5.15 -13.82 -14.89
N ILE A 164 -4.41 -12.83 -15.37
CA ILE A 164 -4.40 -12.39 -16.77
C ILE A 164 -3.01 -12.56 -17.36
N GLU A 165 -2.91 -12.72 -18.67
CA GLU A 165 -1.65 -12.96 -19.36
C GLU A 165 -1.24 -11.73 -20.17
N LEU A 166 0.02 -11.30 -19.99
CA LEU A 166 0.66 -10.29 -20.83
C LEU A 166 1.91 -10.91 -21.46
N GLU A 167 2.16 -10.55 -22.71
CA GLU A 167 3.42 -10.86 -23.39
C GLU A 167 4.45 -9.77 -23.07
N GLN A 168 5.55 -10.18 -22.46
CA GLN A 168 6.70 -9.36 -22.13
C GLN A 168 7.80 -9.60 -23.14
N ILE A 169 8.49 -8.53 -23.54
CA ILE A 169 9.58 -8.59 -24.50
C ILE A 169 10.87 -8.17 -23.81
N TYR A 170 11.89 -9.02 -23.88
CA TYR A 170 13.21 -8.75 -23.33
C TYR A 170 14.25 -8.76 -24.45
N THR A 171 15.08 -7.71 -24.52
CA THR A 171 16.17 -7.61 -25.49
C THR A 171 17.47 -8.10 -24.87
N TYR A 172 18.15 -9.03 -25.54
CA TYR A 172 19.47 -9.52 -25.15
C TYR A 172 20.51 -9.17 -26.20
N ARG A 173 21.73 -8.86 -25.76
CA ARG A 173 22.88 -8.62 -26.64
C ARG A 173 24.06 -9.49 -26.27
N LEU A 174 24.78 -9.94 -27.28
CA LEU A 174 25.97 -10.75 -27.14
C LEU A 174 27.20 -9.85 -26.95
N VAL A 175 27.68 -9.73 -25.71
CA VAL A 175 28.86 -8.92 -25.37
C VAL A 175 29.94 -9.82 -24.81
N ASN A 176 31.13 -9.82 -25.44
CA ASN A 176 32.27 -10.66 -25.04
C ASN A 176 31.91 -12.15 -24.86
N GLY A 177 31.04 -12.67 -25.75
CA GLY A 177 30.60 -14.06 -25.73
C GLY A 177 29.54 -14.40 -24.67
N ARG A 178 28.92 -13.40 -24.02
CA ARG A 178 27.83 -13.59 -23.06
C ARG A 178 26.60 -12.81 -23.48
N TRP A 179 25.43 -13.44 -23.34
CA TRP A 179 24.16 -12.76 -23.52
C TRP A 179 23.81 -11.97 -22.27
N LEU A 180 23.61 -10.66 -22.42
CA LEU A 180 23.25 -9.74 -21.36
C LEU A 180 21.93 -9.05 -21.72
N LEU A 181 21.09 -8.77 -20.73
CA LEU A 181 19.91 -7.93 -20.91
C LEU A 181 20.37 -6.54 -21.39
N GLY A 182 19.83 -6.09 -22.52
CA GLY A 182 20.14 -4.82 -23.15
C GLY A 182 18.95 -3.88 -23.16
N GLU A 183 19.22 -2.60 -23.36
CA GLU A 183 18.21 -1.62 -23.73
C GLU A 183 17.69 -1.92 -25.15
N PRO A 184 16.37 -1.98 -25.39
CA PRO A 184 15.84 -2.22 -26.73
C PRO A 184 16.38 -1.20 -27.74
N SER A 185 16.74 -1.67 -28.94
CA SER A 185 17.31 -0.83 -30.00
C SER A 185 16.27 0.13 -30.59
N ALA A 186 16.71 1.14 -31.32
CA ALA A 186 15.80 2.00 -32.08
C ALA A 186 15.01 1.20 -33.14
N ASP A 187 15.65 0.20 -33.75
CA ASP A 187 15.01 -0.67 -34.75
C ASP A 187 13.87 -1.50 -34.14
N PHE A 188 13.98 -1.89 -32.87
CA PHE A 188 12.90 -2.56 -32.15
C PHE A 188 11.67 -1.68 -31.98
N TRP A 189 11.86 -0.45 -31.49
CA TRP A 189 10.76 0.49 -31.29
C TRP A 189 10.15 0.95 -32.62
N GLY A 190 10.97 1.06 -33.65
CA GLY A 190 10.60 1.61 -34.95
C GLY A 190 10.54 3.13 -34.93
N GLU A 191 9.88 3.70 -35.94
CA GLU A 191 9.75 5.15 -36.06
C GLU A 191 8.70 5.70 -35.08
N LEU A 192 8.92 6.93 -34.62
CA LEU A 192 7.93 7.73 -33.92
C LEU A 192 6.82 8.13 -34.90
N THR A 193 5.58 7.92 -34.51
CA THR A 193 4.41 8.29 -35.32
C THR A 193 3.95 9.71 -35.01
N GLU A 194 3.05 10.23 -35.85
CA GLU A 194 2.31 11.44 -35.51
C GLU A 194 1.48 11.23 -34.23
N PRO A 195 1.24 12.27 -33.41
CA PRO A 195 0.41 12.18 -32.22
C PRO A 195 -1.01 11.68 -32.55
N LEU A 196 -1.54 10.81 -31.69
CA LEU A 196 -2.92 10.34 -31.80
C LEU A 196 -3.82 11.34 -31.05
N ILE A 197 -4.74 12.00 -31.76
CA ILE A 197 -5.54 13.10 -31.22
C ILE A 197 -7.00 12.64 -31.04
N GLY A 198 -7.45 12.64 -29.80
CA GLY A 198 -8.82 12.40 -29.38
C GLY A 198 -9.60 13.68 -29.07
N GLN A 199 -10.79 13.53 -28.51
CA GLN A 199 -11.64 14.64 -28.08
C GLN A 199 -11.11 15.30 -26.80
N TYR A 200 -10.67 14.51 -25.83
CA TYR A 200 -10.20 14.95 -24.52
C TYR A 200 -8.74 14.57 -24.26
N VAL A 201 -8.17 13.66 -25.06
CA VAL A 201 -6.83 13.11 -24.84
C VAL A 201 -6.01 13.18 -26.12
N THR A 202 -4.75 13.60 -26.04
CA THR A 202 -3.74 13.37 -27.07
C THR A 202 -2.70 12.39 -26.55
N ILE A 203 -2.31 11.40 -27.34
CA ILE A 203 -1.19 10.51 -27.04
C ILE A 203 0.00 10.90 -27.92
N GLU A 204 1.11 11.27 -27.29
CA GLU A 204 2.39 11.62 -27.90
C GLU A 204 3.44 10.52 -27.69
N ASN A 205 4.54 10.60 -28.46
CA ASN A 205 5.66 9.64 -28.42
C ASN A 205 5.26 8.18 -28.64
N VAL A 206 4.29 7.94 -29.54
CA VAL A 206 3.89 6.59 -29.93
C VAL A 206 4.90 6.04 -30.93
N TYR A 207 5.56 4.94 -30.55
CA TYR A 207 6.45 4.20 -31.45
C TYR A 207 5.66 3.20 -32.29
N THR A 208 6.20 2.82 -33.45
CA THR A 208 5.57 1.84 -34.36
C THR A 208 5.23 0.52 -33.66
N ALA A 209 6.07 0.07 -32.71
CA ALA A 209 5.82 -1.12 -31.90
C ALA A 209 4.54 -1.03 -31.05
N ASP A 210 4.16 0.16 -30.57
CA ASP A 210 3.02 0.38 -29.68
C ASP A 210 1.77 0.94 -30.38
N LEU A 211 1.90 1.36 -31.65
CA LEU A 211 0.83 2.01 -32.41
C LEU A 211 -0.50 1.23 -32.39
N PRO A 212 -0.54 -0.10 -32.65
CA PRO A 212 -1.82 -0.82 -32.71
C PRO A 212 -2.59 -0.84 -31.39
N LEU A 213 -1.87 -0.79 -30.26
CA LEU A 213 -2.48 -0.74 -28.93
C LEU A 213 -2.85 0.70 -28.55
N ALA A 214 -2.01 1.68 -28.89
CA ALA A 214 -2.30 3.09 -28.67
C ALA A 214 -3.57 3.55 -29.43
N GLU A 215 -3.77 3.09 -30.67
CA GLU A 215 -4.97 3.34 -31.46
C GLU A 215 -6.25 2.75 -30.83
N GLN A 216 -6.13 1.63 -30.11
CA GLN A 216 -7.24 1.04 -29.37
C GLN A 216 -7.51 1.76 -28.04
N LEU A 217 -6.44 2.19 -27.34
CA LEU A 217 -6.54 2.85 -26.04
C LEU A 217 -7.12 4.27 -26.14
N LEU A 218 -6.77 5.04 -27.18
CA LEU A 218 -7.24 6.43 -27.32
C LEU A 218 -8.78 6.59 -27.22
N PRO A 219 -9.62 5.87 -27.99
CA PRO A 219 -11.07 6.01 -27.88
C PRO A 219 -11.61 5.55 -26.52
N ASP A 220 -10.97 4.58 -25.88
CA ASP A 220 -11.35 4.12 -24.54
C ASP A 220 -11.03 5.19 -23.47
N PHE A 221 -9.87 5.85 -23.58
CA PHE A 221 -9.47 6.98 -22.74
C PHE A 221 -10.44 8.16 -22.91
N ASP A 222 -10.71 8.57 -24.15
CA ASP A 222 -11.70 9.62 -24.46
C ASP A 222 -13.08 9.29 -23.89
N GLN A 223 -13.52 8.03 -24.04
CA GLN A 223 -14.82 7.62 -23.53
C GLN A 223 -14.89 7.76 -22.01
N GLN A 224 -13.84 7.39 -21.29
CA GLN A 224 -13.84 7.46 -19.82
C GLN A 224 -13.75 8.89 -19.31
N ILE A 225 -12.91 9.75 -19.90
CA ILE A 225 -12.91 11.18 -19.58
C ILE A 225 -14.28 11.78 -19.92
N GLY A 226 -14.85 11.41 -21.07
CA GLY A 226 -16.20 11.83 -21.45
C GLY A 226 -17.28 11.37 -20.46
N ARG A 227 -17.15 10.18 -19.84
CA ARG A 227 -18.04 9.76 -18.76
C ARG A 227 -17.88 10.64 -17.53
N LEU A 228 -16.65 10.86 -17.05
CA LEU A 228 -16.34 11.78 -15.94
C LEU A 228 -16.97 13.17 -16.19
N CYS A 229 -16.79 13.70 -17.40
CA CYS A 229 -17.33 14.99 -17.81
C CYS A 229 -18.86 15.03 -17.89
N ASN A 230 -19.53 13.90 -18.18
CA ASN A 230 -20.99 13.84 -18.30
C ASN A 230 -21.69 13.47 -16.98
N SER A 231 -21.03 12.75 -16.08
CA SER A 231 -21.64 12.26 -14.84
C SER A 231 -21.64 13.31 -13.73
N ILE A 232 -20.64 14.20 -13.67
CA ILE A 232 -20.32 14.88 -12.41
C ILE A 232 -20.23 16.41 -12.50
N ILE A 233 -19.78 16.97 -13.63
CA ILE A 233 -19.73 18.42 -13.86
C ILE A 233 -20.70 18.73 -14.98
N THR A 234 -21.62 19.69 -14.82
CA THR A 234 -22.61 20.00 -15.87
C THR A 234 -22.00 20.47 -17.19
N ASN A 235 -20.68 20.65 -17.28
CA ASN A 235 -19.81 20.51 -18.45
C ASN A 235 -18.34 20.59 -17.98
N CYS A 236 -17.46 19.67 -18.40
CA CYS A 236 -16.02 19.96 -18.36
C CYS A 236 -15.73 21.30 -19.08
N PRO A 237 -14.69 22.05 -18.69
CA PRO A 237 -14.25 23.22 -19.45
C PRO A 237 -14.13 22.88 -20.94
N ALA A 238 -14.56 23.77 -21.82
CA ALA A 238 -14.60 23.49 -23.26
C ALA A 238 -13.20 23.19 -23.84
N GLU A 239 -12.18 23.69 -23.15
CA GLU A 239 -10.76 23.56 -23.40
C GLU A 239 -10.07 22.46 -22.57
N PHE A 240 -10.83 21.64 -21.83
CA PHE A 240 -10.24 20.54 -21.06
C PHE A 240 -9.67 19.48 -21.99
N HIS A 241 -8.35 19.30 -21.93
CA HIS A 241 -7.61 18.35 -22.74
C HIS A 241 -6.44 17.80 -21.95
N LEU A 242 -6.09 16.53 -22.11
CA LEU A 242 -4.95 15.89 -21.46
C LEU A 242 -3.96 15.39 -22.52
N THR A 243 -2.67 15.58 -22.28
CA THR A 243 -1.60 15.02 -23.09
C THR A 243 -0.96 13.84 -22.36
N VAL A 244 -1.01 12.66 -22.95
CA VAL A 244 -0.33 11.46 -22.47
C VAL A 244 0.95 11.28 -23.30
N ILE A 245 2.10 11.21 -22.63
CA ILE A 245 3.38 10.91 -23.25
C ILE A 245 3.73 9.48 -22.88
N PHE A 246 3.85 8.60 -23.88
CA PHE A 246 4.43 7.28 -23.67
C PHE A 246 5.95 7.34 -23.67
N ASP A 247 6.56 6.85 -22.59
CA ASP A 247 8.00 6.88 -22.37
C ASP A 247 8.54 5.46 -22.13
N THR A 248 9.71 5.18 -22.71
CA THR A 248 10.34 3.86 -22.76
C THR A 248 11.23 3.57 -21.55
N THR A 249 11.32 4.49 -20.59
CA THR A 249 12.21 4.39 -19.44
C THR A 249 11.66 3.44 -18.34
N PRO A 250 12.45 2.46 -17.85
CA PRO A 250 11.96 1.46 -16.90
C PRO A 250 11.56 2.00 -15.54
N HIS A 251 12.11 3.14 -15.10
CA HIS A 251 11.76 3.69 -13.79
C HIS A 251 10.26 4.02 -13.68
N LEU A 252 9.56 4.20 -14.80
CA LEU A 252 8.10 4.38 -14.81
C LEU A 252 7.32 3.13 -14.40
N LEU A 253 7.96 1.96 -14.34
CA LEU A 253 7.38 0.74 -13.77
C LEU A 253 7.48 0.69 -12.24
N THR A 254 8.31 1.53 -11.62
CA THR A 254 8.32 1.63 -10.16
C THR A 254 7.00 2.27 -9.72
N PRO A 255 6.24 1.64 -8.81
CA PRO A 255 5.08 2.29 -8.26
C PRO A 255 5.55 3.60 -7.60
N PRO A 256 4.89 4.73 -7.87
CA PRO A 256 5.13 5.94 -7.09
C PRO A 256 4.91 5.56 -5.64
N ASN A 257 5.94 5.70 -4.80
CA ASN A 257 6.00 5.12 -3.45
C ASN A 257 4.64 5.20 -2.75
N TYR A 258 4.03 4.04 -2.52
CA TYR A 258 2.93 3.93 -1.57
C TYR A 258 3.47 4.43 -0.22
N LEU A 259 2.99 5.60 0.21
CA LEU A 259 3.09 6.15 1.56
C LEU A 259 4.51 6.57 1.97
N THR A 260 4.86 7.86 1.79
CA THR A 260 5.57 8.68 2.82
C THR A 260 5.94 10.10 2.36
N THR A 261 6.03 10.39 1.06
CA THR A 261 6.37 11.75 0.61
C THR A 261 5.26 12.36 -0.24
N GLN A 262 4.67 13.42 0.32
CA GLN A 262 3.71 14.38 -0.26
C GLN A 262 3.99 14.81 -1.72
N GLU A 263 5.20 14.61 -2.23
CA GLU A 263 5.66 15.07 -3.54
C GLU A 263 5.34 14.12 -4.72
N GLN A 264 4.81 12.91 -4.49
CA GLN A 264 4.72 11.88 -5.54
C GLN A 264 3.31 11.44 -5.98
N LEU A 265 2.22 11.99 -5.40
CA LEU A 265 0.92 11.99 -6.10
C LEU A 265 0.98 12.82 -7.39
N TRP A 266 1.99 13.69 -7.47
CA TRP A 266 2.46 14.30 -8.68
C TRP A 266 3.65 13.52 -9.24
N PRO A 267 3.60 13.00 -10.47
CA PRO A 267 4.80 13.10 -11.29
C PRO A 267 5.23 14.58 -11.24
N PRO A 268 6.51 14.91 -11.03
CA PRO A 268 6.99 16.30 -10.98
C PRO A 268 6.73 17.17 -12.23
N ASN A 269 5.82 16.76 -13.13
CA ASN A 269 5.53 17.34 -14.43
C ASN A 269 4.03 17.48 -14.76
N THR A 270 3.08 17.36 -13.81
CA THR A 270 1.63 17.59 -14.11
C THR A 270 1.22 19.07 -14.18
N PHE A 271 2.18 19.97 -14.38
CA PHE A 271 1.88 21.32 -14.85
C PHE A 271 1.51 21.22 -16.34
N ASN A 272 0.36 21.79 -16.73
CA ASN A 272 -0.15 21.80 -18.11
C ASN A 272 -0.72 20.47 -18.63
N GLN A 273 -1.53 19.76 -17.83
CA GLN A 273 -2.38 18.67 -18.34
C GLN A 273 -1.60 17.50 -19.01
N THR A 274 -0.29 17.39 -18.75
CA THR A 274 0.59 16.40 -19.36
C THR A 274 0.91 15.29 -18.36
N ILE A 275 0.83 14.04 -18.80
CA ILE A 275 1.03 12.83 -17.98
C ILE A 275 2.02 11.94 -18.71
N VAL A 276 3.09 11.53 -18.03
CA VAL A 276 4.07 10.58 -18.57
C VAL A 276 3.72 9.19 -18.06
N LEU A 277 3.51 8.24 -18.97
CA LEU A 277 3.15 6.86 -18.66
C LEU A 277 4.13 5.90 -19.34
N PRO A 278 4.40 4.72 -18.75
CA PRO A 278 5.24 3.73 -19.41
C PRO A 278 4.60 3.30 -20.74
N THR A 279 5.41 3.00 -21.75
CA THR A 279 4.87 2.50 -23.02
C THR A 279 4.18 1.14 -22.84
N PRO A 280 3.17 0.82 -23.67
CA PRO A 280 2.49 -0.47 -23.57
C PRO A 280 3.41 -1.69 -23.70
N THR A 281 4.43 -1.62 -24.55
CA THR A 281 5.45 -2.67 -24.66
C THR A 281 6.28 -2.83 -23.38
N LEU A 282 6.58 -1.74 -22.66
CA LEU A 282 7.27 -1.80 -21.37
C LEU A 282 6.39 -2.44 -20.28
N VAL A 283 5.08 -2.19 -20.34
CA VAL A 283 4.08 -2.84 -19.47
C VAL A 283 3.86 -4.31 -19.83
N GLY A 284 3.81 -4.62 -21.11
CA GLY A 284 3.48 -5.92 -21.67
C GLY A 284 2.23 -5.87 -22.55
N GLN A 285 2.30 -6.58 -23.68
CA GLN A 285 1.25 -6.64 -24.68
C GLN A 285 0.11 -7.57 -24.24
N PRO A 286 -1.17 -7.15 -24.33
CA PRO A 286 -2.29 -8.00 -23.95
C PRO A 286 -2.50 -9.15 -24.94
N THR A 287 -2.61 -10.38 -24.45
CA THR A 287 -2.83 -11.57 -25.30
C THR A 287 -4.32 -11.86 -25.58
N GLY A 288 -5.25 -11.17 -24.90
CA GLY A 288 -6.69 -11.34 -25.10
C GLY A 288 -7.53 -10.18 -24.55
N LYS A 289 -8.85 -10.35 -24.59
CA LYS A 289 -9.80 -9.29 -24.18
C LYS A 289 -9.72 -8.92 -22.70
N ALA A 290 -9.52 -9.92 -21.84
CA ALA A 290 -9.43 -9.70 -20.39
C ALA A 290 -8.15 -8.95 -20.02
N SER A 291 -7.01 -9.33 -20.60
CA SER A 291 -5.74 -8.65 -20.40
C SER A 291 -5.74 -7.25 -21.01
N TYR A 292 -6.37 -7.06 -22.17
CA TYR A 292 -6.57 -5.72 -22.75
C TYR A 292 -7.37 -4.82 -21.81
N ALA A 293 -8.52 -5.31 -21.30
CA ALA A 293 -9.33 -4.55 -20.37
C ALA A 293 -8.54 -4.17 -19.10
N ALA A 294 -7.73 -5.09 -18.58
CA ALA A 294 -6.90 -4.84 -17.41
C ALA A 294 -5.82 -3.77 -17.66
N VAL A 295 -5.12 -3.82 -18.81
CA VAL A 295 -4.11 -2.82 -19.20
C VAL A 295 -4.78 -1.46 -19.42
N ARG A 296 -5.89 -1.43 -20.16
CA ARG A 296 -6.71 -0.23 -20.34
C ARG A 296 -7.08 0.36 -18.99
N ASP A 297 -7.72 -0.41 -18.11
CA ASP A 297 -8.19 0.06 -16.80
C ASP A 297 -7.05 0.58 -15.92
N GLY A 298 -5.86 -0.04 -16.02
CA GLY A 298 -4.64 0.42 -15.35
C GLY A 298 -4.18 1.81 -15.81
N TYR A 299 -4.07 2.05 -17.12
CA TYR A 299 -3.74 3.37 -17.66
C TYR A 299 -4.83 4.41 -17.39
N SER A 300 -6.08 4.00 -17.57
CA SER A 300 -7.28 4.78 -17.29
C SER A 300 -7.32 5.34 -15.88
N ARG A 301 -6.90 4.56 -14.88
CA ARG A 301 -6.83 5.01 -13.49
C ARG A 301 -5.88 6.19 -13.31
N HIS A 302 -4.72 6.18 -13.96
CA HIS A 302 -3.78 7.32 -13.94
C HIS A 302 -4.35 8.53 -14.64
N LEU A 303 -4.92 8.32 -15.82
CA LEU A 303 -5.51 9.38 -16.62
C LEU A 303 -6.64 10.09 -15.87
N LEU A 304 -7.57 9.33 -15.28
CA LEU A 304 -8.69 9.90 -14.51
C LEU A 304 -8.23 10.53 -13.20
N THR A 305 -7.22 9.96 -12.54
CA THR A 305 -6.61 10.59 -11.36
C THR A 305 -6.07 11.98 -11.70
N ALA A 306 -5.31 12.09 -12.79
CA ALA A 306 -4.80 13.37 -13.26
C ALA A 306 -5.92 14.31 -13.73
N ALA A 307 -6.96 13.78 -14.39
CA ALA A 307 -8.12 14.55 -14.82
C ALA A 307 -8.86 15.17 -13.62
N ILE A 308 -9.20 14.36 -12.62
CA ILE A 308 -9.87 14.78 -11.39
C ILE A 308 -9.02 15.80 -10.64
N THR A 309 -7.71 15.56 -10.52
CA THR A 309 -6.76 16.50 -9.90
C THR A 309 -6.76 17.85 -10.61
N ASN A 310 -6.75 17.86 -11.95
CA ASN A 310 -6.81 19.09 -12.73
C ASN A 310 -8.16 19.81 -12.61
N LEU A 311 -9.27 19.07 -12.68
CA LEU A 311 -10.63 19.62 -12.57
C LEU A 311 -10.97 20.14 -11.17
N THR A 312 -10.29 19.64 -10.14
CA THR A 312 -10.41 20.11 -8.75
C THR A 312 -9.40 21.20 -8.40
N ASP A 313 -8.45 21.51 -9.29
CA ASP A 313 -7.30 22.37 -9.03
C ASP A 313 -6.55 21.97 -7.74
N TYR A 314 -6.43 20.65 -7.50
CA TYR A 314 -5.75 20.14 -6.32
C TYR A 314 -4.23 20.32 -6.46
N GLN A 315 -3.68 21.29 -5.71
CA GLN A 315 -2.25 21.63 -5.71
C GLN A 315 -1.46 20.94 -4.59
N CYS A 316 -2.00 19.89 -3.96
CA CYS A 316 -1.44 19.36 -2.71
C CYS A 316 -1.36 20.42 -1.58
N CYS A 317 -1.07 20.07 -0.34
CA CYS A 317 -1.05 18.76 0.29
C CYS A 317 -2.05 18.76 1.46
N GLU A 318 -2.91 19.77 1.46
CA GLU A 318 -4.00 19.96 2.41
C GLU A 318 -4.98 18.80 2.23
N HIS A 319 -5.35 18.22 3.37
CA HIS A 319 -6.35 17.17 3.47
C HIS A 319 -6.08 15.93 2.61
N LEU A 320 -4.80 15.66 2.33
CA LEU A 320 -4.34 14.62 1.40
C LEU A 320 -5.07 13.27 1.55
N ALA A 321 -5.16 12.77 2.78
CA ALA A 321 -5.78 11.48 3.06
C ALA A 321 -7.27 11.47 2.69
N LEU A 322 -8.01 12.55 3.00
CA LEU A 322 -9.43 12.65 2.65
C LEU A 322 -9.63 12.86 1.15
N TYR A 323 -8.78 13.67 0.52
CA TYR A 323 -8.80 13.86 -0.93
C TYR A 323 -8.56 12.54 -1.68
N GLN A 324 -7.55 11.77 -1.26
CA GLN A 324 -7.25 10.44 -1.80
C GLN A 324 -8.43 9.47 -1.60
N ALA A 325 -9.05 9.48 -0.42
CA ALA A 325 -10.20 8.63 -0.15
C ALA A 325 -11.41 8.95 -1.05
N LEU A 326 -11.69 10.23 -1.29
CA LEU A 326 -12.73 10.66 -2.24
C LEU A 326 -12.36 10.28 -3.68
N LEU A 327 -11.09 10.42 -4.07
CA LEU A 327 -10.60 10.00 -5.38
C LEU A 327 -10.75 8.49 -5.60
N GLU A 328 -10.39 7.67 -4.61
CA GLU A 328 -10.55 6.22 -4.67
C GLU A 328 -12.02 5.83 -4.82
N GLN A 329 -12.93 6.53 -4.13
CA GLN A 329 -14.37 6.32 -4.25
C GLN A 329 -14.91 6.72 -5.63
N GLU A 330 -14.42 7.82 -6.22
CA GLU A 330 -14.75 8.22 -7.59
C GLU A 330 -14.29 7.16 -8.61
N LEU A 331 -13.05 6.66 -8.46
CA LEU A 331 -12.53 5.59 -9.30
C LEU A 331 -13.31 4.28 -9.14
N GLU A 332 -13.79 3.95 -7.93
CA GLU A 332 -14.71 2.84 -7.67
C GLU A 332 -16.03 3.03 -8.44
N GLN A 333 -16.64 4.21 -8.37
CA GLN A 333 -17.90 4.51 -9.09
C GLN A 333 -17.73 4.40 -10.62
N LEU A 334 -16.56 4.75 -11.14
CA LEU A 334 -16.22 4.59 -12.56
C LEU A 334 -15.83 3.15 -12.96
N GLY A 335 -15.75 2.22 -11.99
CA GLY A 335 -15.42 0.82 -12.22
C GLY A 335 -13.93 0.54 -12.41
N LEU A 336 -13.05 1.44 -11.95
CA LEU A 336 -11.59 1.39 -12.12
C LEU A 336 -10.82 1.22 -10.80
N GLY A 337 -11.54 1.10 -9.69
CA GLY A 337 -11.00 0.86 -8.36
C GLY A 337 -11.65 -0.36 -7.70
N LYS A 338 -10.95 -0.93 -6.71
CA LYS A 338 -11.57 -1.83 -5.73
C LYS A 338 -12.32 -0.97 -4.71
N ALA A 339 -13.41 -1.48 -4.17
CA ALA A 339 -14.02 -0.91 -2.97
C ALA A 339 -12.95 -0.74 -1.86
N PRO A 340 -12.67 0.50 -1.43
CA PRO A 340 -11.58 0.78 -0.49
C PRO A 340 -11.86 0.17 0.89
N LEU A 341 -13.14 0.03 1.24
CA LEU A 341 -13.62 -0.53 2.49
C LEU A 341 -14.27 -1.89 2.27
N THR A 342 -13.88 -2.85 3.10
CA THR A 342 -14.50 -4.17 3.25
C THR A 342 -15.36 -4.22 4.51
N ALA A 343 -16.19 -5.26 4.66
CA ALA A 343 -16.93 -5.50 5.89
C ALA A 343 -16.03 -5.59 7.14
N SER A 344 -14.80 -6.08 6.99
CA SER A 344 -13.83 -6.15 8.09
C SER A 344 -13.40 -4.76 8.55
N ASP A 345 -13.31 -3.79 7.64
CA ASP A 345 -12.88 -2.44 7.96
C ASP A 345 -13.94 -1.68 8.77
N TYR A 346 -15.23 -1.96 8.53
CA TYR A 346 -16.32 -1.46 9.37
C TYR A 346 -16.34 -2.13 10.74
N ASN A 347 -16.00 -3.43 10.84
CA ASN A 347 -15.88 -4.11 12.14
C ASN A 347 -14.73 -3.54 12.98
N ALA A 348 -13.57 -3.31 12.34
CA ALA A 348 -12.38 -2.77 13.00
C ALA A 348 -12.62 -1.37 13.61
N PHE A 349 -13.56 -0.58 13.08
CA PHE A 349 -13.97 0.69 13.70
C PHE A 349 -14.52 0.48 15.12
N PHE A 350 -15.25 -0.60 15.40
CA PHE A 350 -15.79 -0.85 16.73
C PHE A 350 -14.76 -1.43 17.70
N GLU A 351 -13.69 -2.04 17.18
CA GLU A 351 -12.54 -2.49 17.98
C GLU A 351 -11.65 -1.31 18.37
N HIS A 352 -11.47 -0.36 17.45
CA HIS A 352 -10.64 0.83 17.61
C HIS A 352 -11.37 2.10 17.15
N PRO A 353 -12.40 2.55 17.91
CA PRO A 353 -13.20 3.70 17.50
C PRO A 353 -12.37 4.97 17.56
N PHE A 354 -12.60 5.85 16.59
CA PHE A 354 -12.07 7.21 16.63
C PHE A 354 -13.19 8.22 16.85
N SER A 355 -12.88 9.28 17.57
CA SER A 355 -13.82 10.37 17.82
C SER A 355 -13.95 11.21 16.55
N LEU A 356 -15.11 11.13 15.89
CA LEU A 356 -15.40 11.98 14.73
C LEU A 356 -15.26 13.46 15.13
N ALA A 357 -15.78 13.88 16.28
CA ALA A 357 -15.67 15.26 16.74
C ALA A 357 -14.21 15.72 16.89
N GLU A 358 -13.33 14.86 17.41
CA GLU A 358 -11.89 15.16 17.55
C GLU A 358 -11.20 15.21 16.19
N SER A 359 -11.49 14.26 15.30
CA SER A 359 -10.99 14.26 13.93
C SER A 359 -11.43 15.54 13.19
N LEU A 360 -12.69 15.95 13.32
CA LEU A 360 -13.24 17.17 12.73
C LEU A 360 -12.56 18.43 13.29
N HIS A 361 -12.36 18.47 14.61
CA HIS A 361 -11.69 19.58 15.26
C HIS A 361 -10.24 19.71 14.77
N THR A 362 -9.51 18.60 14.76
CA THR A 362 -8.12 18.54 14.32
C THR A 362 -7.99 18.92 12.85
N PHE A 363 -8.89 18.40 12.01
CA PHE A 363 -8.91 18.68 10.57
C PHE A 363 -9.16 20.17 10.27
N ASN A 364 -10.09 20.81 10.97
CA ASN A 364 -10.37 22.24 10.79
C ASN A 364 -9.23 23.14 11.29
N GLN A 365 -8.43 22.68 12.26
CA GLN A 365 -7.31 23.45 12.80
C GLN A 365 -6.00 23.21 12.05
N ASN A 366 -5.82 22.00 11.52
CA ASN A 366 -4.61 21.58 10.84
C ASN A 366 -4.99 20.81 9.57
N PRO A 367 -4.91 21.44 8.39
CA PRO A 367 -5.20 20.76 7.12
C PRO A 367 -4.21 19.63 6.81
N PHE A 368 -3.09 19.53 7.54
CA PHE A 368 -2.11 18.45 7.44
C PHE A 368 -2.25 17.41 8.56
N ALA A 369 -3.33 17.44 9.34
CA ALA A 369 -3.56 16.46 10.38
C ALA A 369 -3.57 15.03 9.79
N PRO A 370 -2.77 14.10 10.34
CA PRO A 370 -2.74 12.75 9.84
C PRO A 370 -4.06 12.04 10.18
N LEU A 371 -4.84 11.72 9.15
CA LEU A 371 -5.83 10.65 9.24
C LEU A 371 -5.16 9.37 8.78
N THR A 372 -5.44 8.26 9.47
CA THR A 372 -5.12 6.95 8.90
C THR A 372 -5.93 6.75 7.60
N GLN A 373 -5.42 5.94 6.68
CA GLN A 373 -6.11 5.67 5.42
C GLN A 373 -7.54 5.15 5.65
N GLN A 374 -7.70 4.23 6.61
CA GLN A 374 -9.02 3.69 6.98
C GLN A 374 -9.97 4.77 7.52
N GLN A 375 -9.49 5.67 8.39
CA GLN A 375 -10.30 6.79 8.90
C GLN A 375 -10.74 7.71 7.76
N ALA A 376 -9.84 8.04 6.84
CA ALA A 376 -10.16 8.89 5.70
C ALA A 376 -11.18 8.24 4.75
N GLN A 377 -11.04 6.93 4.49
CA GLN A 377 -11.98 6.16 3.67
C GLN A 377 -13.37 6.08 4.31
N LEU A 378 -13.46 5.79 5.61
CA LEU A 378 -14.73 5.79 6.34
C LEU A 378 -15.39 7.17 6.33
N LEU A 379 -14.60 8.23 6.53
CA LEU A 379 -15.10 9.60 6.52
C LEU A 379 -15.57 10.03 5.13
N ALA A 380 -14.80 9.76 4.07
CA ALA A 380 -15.19 10.06 2.69
C ALA A 380 -16.51 9.40 2.32
N ARG A 381 -16.67 8.11 2.64
CA ARG A 381 -17.90 7.38 2.34
C ARG A 381 -19.09 7.91 3.13
N TYR A 382 -18.88 8.29 4.39
CA TYR A 382 -19.90 8.94 5.20
C TYR A 382 -20.30 10.31 4.65
N LEU A 383 -19.35 11.13 4.19
CA LEU A 383 -19.63 12.44 3.58
C LEU A 383 -20.49 12.30 2.33
N VAL A 384 -20.16 11.36 1.44
CA VAL A 384 -20.96 11.06 0.25
C VAL A 384 -22.37 10.60 0.64
N HIS A 385 -22.47 9.69 1.61
CA HIS A 385 -23.77 9.22 2.10
C HIS A 385 -24.63 10.34 2.71
N LEU A 386 -24.03 11.19 3.54
CA LEU A 386 -24.73 12.24 4.28
C LEU A 386 -25.17 13.39 3.37
N SER A 387 -24.29 13.83 2.47
CA SER A 387 -24.52 14.96 1.57
C SER A 387 -25.38 14.57 0.36
N GLY A 388 -25.34 13.30 -0.06
CA GLY A 388 -25.89 12.85 -1.34
C GLY A 388 -25.16 13.45 -2.54
N GLN A 389 -23.98 14.03 -2.34
CA GLN A 389 -23.15 14.61 -3.40
C GLN A 389 -22.14 13.59 -3.92
N GLU A 390 -21.77 13.72 -5.19
CA GLU A 390 -20.70 12.91 -5.77
C GLU A 390 -19.33 13.26 -5.16
N PRO A 391 -18.39 12.30 -5.09
CA PRO A 391 -17.07 12.51 -4.48
C PRO A 391 -16.31 13.72 -5.05
N LEU A 392 -16.35 13.94 -6.37
CA LEU A 392 -15.70 15.10 -7.00
C LEU A 392 -16.20 16.45 -6.46
N ILE A 393 -17.51 16.58 -6.19
CA ILE A 393 -18.09 17.82 -5.68
C ILE A 393 -17.57 18.09 -4.26
N LEU A 394 -17.46 17.04 -3.46
CA LEU A 394 -16.85 17.13 -2.12
C LEU A 394 -15.37 17.48 -2.20
N GLN A 395 -14.63 16.96 -3.19
CA GLN A 395 -13.23 17.36 -3.43
C GLN A 395 -13.10 18.83 -3.82
N GLN A 396 -13.97 19.35 -4.70
CA GLN A 396 -13.99 20.77 -5.07
C GLN A 396 -14.31 21.67 -3.88
N GLN A 397 -15.27 21.29 -3.04
CA GLN A 397 -15.60 22.02 -1.82
C GLN A 397 -14.43 22.00 -0.84
N LEU A 398 -13.81 20.83 -0.66
CA LEU A 398 -12.63 20.67 0.18
C LEU A 398 -11.50 21.61 -0.26
N ILE A 399 -11.25 21.72 -1.56
CA ILE A 399 -10.21 22.62 -2.11
C ILE A 399 -10.62 24.09 -2.07
N ALA A 400 -11.91 24.39 -2.18
CA ALA A 400 -12.42 25.73 -1.95
C ALA A 400 -12.34 26.18 -0.48
N GLY A 401 -11.78 25.34 0.41
CA GLY A 401 -11.61 25.63 1.83
C GLY A 401 -12.87 25.41 2.66
N ALA A 402 -13.82 24.58 2.18
CA ALA A 402 -14.99 24.22 2.96
C ALA A 402 -14.54 23.55 4.26
N SER A 403 -15.03 24.09 5.37
CA SER A 403 -14.86 23.45 6.67
C SER A 403 -15.59 22.11 6.67
N MET A 404 -15.14 21.17 7.51
CA MET A 404 -15.84 19.90 7.64
C MET A 404 -17.30 20.07 8.11
N VAL A 405 -17.59 21.14 8.87
CA VAL A 405 -18.97 21.45 9.28
C VAL A 405 -19.83 21.79 8.07
N GLU A 406 -19.30 22.53 7.10
CA GLU A 406 -19.99 22.83 5.84
C GLU A 406 -20.18 21.58 4.98
N LEU A 407 -19.14 20.75 4.86
CA LEU A 407 -19.23 19.45 4.16
C LEU A 407 -20.28 18.51 4.79
N LEU A 408 -20.49 18.61 6.11
CA LEU A 408 -21.51 17.87 6.85
C LEU A 408 -22.88 18.55 6.88
N GLY A 409 -23.07 19.64 6.12
CA GLY A 409 -24.33 20.36 5.99
C GLY A 409 -24.75 21.16 7.23
N GLY A 410 -23.79 21.60 8.05
CA GLY A 410 -24.03 22.44 9.23
C GLY A 410 -24.73 21.72 10.39
N ARG A 411 -24.68 20.39 10.43
CA ARG A 411 -25.30 19.58 11.49
C ARG A 411 -24.56 19.72 12.82
N ASP A 412 -25.30 19.50 13.90
CA ASP A 412 -24.76 19.47 15.26
C ASP A 412 -23.69 18.36 15.42
N PRO A 413 -22.44 18.70 15.77
CA PRO A 413 -21.35 17.73 15.98
C PRO A 413 -21.69 16.60 16.94
N ALA A 414 -22.53 16.87 17.96
CA ALA A 414 -22.94 15.85 18.93
C ALA A 414 -23.81 14.76 18.28
N ARG A 415 -24.66 15.14 17.31
CA ARG A 415 -25.48 14.18 16.54
C ARG A 415 -24.66 13.44 15.49
N LEU A 416 -23.70 14.13 14.87
CA LEU A 416 -22.84 13.56 13.83
C LEU A 416 -22.06 12.34 14.30
N THR A 417 -21.59 12.32 15.55
CA THR A 417 -20.87 11.15 16.07
C THR A 417 -21.78 9.91 16.16
N ALA A 418 -23.03 10.08 16.61
CA ALA A 418 -24.01 9.00 16.68
C ALA A 418 -24.50 8.57 15.29
N ASP A 419 -24.75 9.52 14.40
CA ASP A 419 -25.13 9.27 13.00
C ASP A 419 -24.02 8.52 12.25
N PHE A 420 -22.75 8.90 12.47
CA PHE A 420 -21.60 8.22 11.89
C PHE A 420 -21.44 6.80 12.41
N ALA A 421 -21.55 6.58 13.72
CA ALA A 421 -21.51 5.23 14.29
C ALA A 421 -22.65 4.36 13.75
N THR A 422 -23.84 4.91 13.57
CA THR A 422 -24.99 4.22 12.96
C THR A 422 -24.70 3.88 11.50
N PHE A 423 -24.16 4.84 10.72
CA PHE A 423 -23.74 4.60 9.35
C PHE A 423 -22.72 3.45 9.25
N VAL A 424 -21.69 3.46 10.10
CA VAL A 424 -20.68 2.39 10.13
C VAL A 424 -21.31 1.05 10.48
N TYR A 425 -22.20 1.02 11.47
CA TYR A 425 -22.94 -0.18 11.88
C TYR A 425 -23.79 -0.76 10.74
N ASP A 426 -24.54 0.09 10.02
CA ASP A 426 -25.42 -0.34 8.92
C ASP A 426 -24.64 -0.92 7.71
N HIS A 427 -23.34 -0.59 7.58
CA HIS A 427 -22.46 -1.09 6.53
C HIS A 427 -21.61 -2.31 6.97
N MET A 428 -21.71 -2.73 8.24
CA MET A 428 -21.16 -4.02 8.66
C MET A 428 -21.91 -5.15 7.94
N ALA A 429 -21.21 -6.24 7.60
CA ALA A 429 -21.87 -7.38 6.97
C ALA A 429 -22.99 -7.94 7.86
N PRO A 430 -24.15 -8.33 7.29
CA PRO A 430 -25.31 -8.84 8.05
C PRO A 430 -25.03 -10.12 8.87
N SER A 431 -23.85 -10.73 8.72
CA SER A 431 -23.40 -11.87 9.52
C SER A 431 -22.77 -11.50 10.86
N ALA A 432 -22.50 -10.22 11.13
CA ALA A 432 -22.17 -9.79 12.47
C ALA A 432 -23.44 -9.91 13.30
N ALA A 433 -23.53 -10.93 14.16
CA ALA A 433 -24.50 -10.92 15.24
C ALA A 433 -24.43 -9.54 15.92
N PRO A 434 -25.56 -8.93 16.30
CA PRO A 434 -25.54 -7.63 16.97
C PRO A 434 -24.49 -7.69 18.07
N LEU A 435 -23.62 -6.67 18.12
CA LEU A 435 -22.53 -6.61 19.09
C LEU A 435 -23.11 -7.01 20.45
N PRO A 436 -22.65 -8.12 21.06
CA PRO A 436 -23.27 -8.62 22.26
C PRO A 436 -23.18 -7.50 23.29
N PHE A 437 -24.32 -7.16 23.89
CA PHE A 437 -24.30 -6.23 25.01
C PHE A 437 -23.32 -6.77 26.06
N PRO A 438 -22.54 -5.90 26.72
CA PRO A 438 -21.70 -6.34 27.82
C PRO A 438 -22.58 -7.08 28.83
N ALA A 439 -22.02 -8.11 29.47
CA ALA A 439 -22.69 -8.84 30.56
C ALA A 439 -22.95 -7.96 31.80
N GLN A 440 -22.54 -6.69 31.76
CA GLN A 440 -22.58 -5.73 32.85
C GLN A 440 -23.72 -4.73 32.64
N ASN A 441 -24.14 -4.09 33.73
CA ASN A 441 -25.06 -2.96 33.66
C ASN A 441 -24.44 -1.86 32.79
N ILE A 442 -25.27 -1.20 31.98
CA ILE A 442 -24.85 -0.02 31.22
C ILE A 442 -25.44 1.18 31.94
N GLU A 443 -24.57 2.10 32.36
CA GLU A 443 -24.96 3.37 32.96
C GLU A 443 -24.46 4.51 32.09
N ALA A 444 -25.24 5.60 32.04
CA ALA A 444 -24.92 6.79 31.29
C ALA A 444 -25.19 8.03 32.12
N ILE A 445 -24.36 9.03 31.87
CA ILE A 445 -24.48 10.35 32.47
C ILE A 445 -24.78 11.34 31.37
N CYS A 446 -25.83 12.11 31.55
CA CYS A 446 -26.11 13.26 30.71
C CYS A 446 -25.71 14.52 31.46
N LEU A 447 -24.73 15.23 30.89
CA LEU A 447 -24.33 16.55 31.37
C LEU A 447 -25.27 17.61 30.75
N SER A 448 -25.96 18.34 31.61
CA SER A 448 -26.64 19.60 31.30
C SER A 448 -25.81 20.76 31.90
N PRO A 449 -25.97 22.00 31.41
CA PRO A 449 -25.24 23.17 31.94
C PRO A 449 -25.30 23.29 33.46
N ASP A 450 -26.44 22.91 34.06
CA ASP A 450 -26.71 23.13 35.48
C ASP A 450 -26.85 21.82 36.28
N THR A 451 -26.99 20.67 35.61
CA THR A 451 -27.39 19.42 36.25
C THR A 451 -26.73 18.24 35.60
N LEU A 452 -26.45 17.21 36.39
CA LEU A 452 -25.97 15.94 35.87
C LEU A 452 -26.97 14.84 36.20
N THR A 453 -27.55 14.25 35.16
CA THR A 453 -28.54 13.20 35.31
C THR A 453 -27.95 11.84 34.98
N HIS A 454 -28.24 10.86 35.84
CA HIS A 454 -27.76 9.51 35.71
C HIS A 454 -28.88 8.57 35.27
N TYR A 455 -28.58 7.75 34.27
CA TYR A 455 -29.48 6.76 33.70
C TYR A 455 -28.83 5.39 33.72
N ALA A 456 -29.61 4.36 33.98
CA ALA A 456 -29.22 2.97 33.73
C ALA A 456 -30.03 2.41 32.57
N TYR A 457 -29.38 1.67 31.69
CA TYR A 457 -30.03 0.96 30.60
C TYR A 457 -30.48 -0.42 31.08
N ASP A 458 -31.76 -0.70 30.94
CA ASP A 458 -32.31 -2.03 31.16
C ASP A 458 -32.24 -2.83 29.86
N LEU A 459 -31.34 -3.82 29.83
CA LEU A 459 -31.12 -4.72 28.70
C LEU A 459 -32.36 -5.57 28.36
N THR A 460 -33.25 -5.81 29.32
CA THR A 460 -34.46 -6.63 29.11
C THR A 460 -35.54 -5.84 28.40
N THR A 461 -35.72 -4.57 28.78
CA THR A 461 -36.76 -3.69 28.20
C THR A 461 -36.23 -2.82 27.07
N GLY A 462 -34.91 -2.71 26.91
CA GLY A 462 -34.25 -1.87 25.92
C GLY A 462 -34.41 -0.37 26.20
N ARG A 463 -34.59 0.03 27.47
CA ARG A 463 -34.92 1.41 27.86
C ARG A 463 -33.97 1.97 28.90
N TRP A 464 -33.73 3.29 28.78
CA TRP A 464 -33.05 4.06 29.82
C TRP A 464 -34.02 4.39 30.97
N HIS A 465 -33.57 4.13 32.19
CA HIS A 465 -34.26 4.48 33.41
C HIS A 465 -33.48 5.56 34.13
N TYR A 466 -34.13 6.68 34.42
CA TYR A 466 -33.59 7.67 35.34
C TYR A 466 -33.31 7.00 36.68
N ARG A 467 -32.12 7.26 37.22
CA ARG A 467 -31.70 6.78 38.52
C ARG A 467 -31.69 7.93 39.51
N ASP A 468 -30.80 8.90 39.28
CA ASP A 468 -30.51 9.96 40.22
C ASP A 468 -30.09 11.23 39.47
N GLU A 469 -30.13 12.36 40.18
CA GLU A 469 -29.63 13.65 39.73
C GLU A 469 -28.59 14.14 40.72
N PHE A 470 -27.45 14.57 40.20
CA PHE A 470 -26.38 15.13 41.01
C PHE A 470 -26.49 16.65 41.01
N PRO A 471 -26.58 17.28 42.19
CA PRO A 471 -26.85 18.71 42.32
C PRO A 471 -25.68 19.63 41.91
N GLU A 472 -24.54 19.10 41.46
CA GLU A 472 -23.38 19.89 41.03
C GLU A 472 -22.82 19.38 39.70
N ALA A 473 -22.58 20.30 38.75
CA ALA A 473 -22.17 20.05 37.36
C ALA A 473 -20.71 19.54 37.18
N ASN A 474 -20.08 19.03 38.24
CA ASN A 474 -18.64 18.74 38.26
C ASN A 474 -18.34 17.28 38.57
N LEU A 475 -19.20 16.37 38.10
CA LEU A 475 -18.80 14.98 38.04
C LEU A 475 -17.67 14.84 37.02
N VAL A 476 -16.55 14.34 37.49
CA VAL A 476 -15.39 14.09 36.65
C VAL A 476 -15.46 12.70 36.08
N ASN A 477 -15.84 11.71 36.90
CA ASN A 477 -15.91 10.32 36.48
C ASN A 477 -16.99 9.53 37.23
N LEU A 478 -17.61 8.54 36.57
CA LEU A 478 -18.48 7.52 37.16
C LEU A 478 -18.04 6.14 36.67
N HIS A 479 -18.06 5.18 37.58
CA HIS A 479 -17.62 3.82 37.33
C HIS A 479 -18.55 2.83 37.97
N ILE A 480 -18.93 1.81 37.20
CA ILE A 480 -19.59 0.64 37.73
C ILE A 480 -18.49 -0.31 38.22
N LEU A 481 -18.65 -0.82 39.44
CA LEU A 481 -17.72 -1.80 39.99
C LEU A 481 -17.86 -3.12 39.25
N ALA A 482 -16.80 -3.93 39.20
CA ALA A 482 -16.79 -5.12 38.36
C ALA A 482 -17.83 -6.19 38.74
N ASP A 483 -18.33 -6.16 39.98
CA ASP A 483 -19.43 -7.03 40.41
C ASP A 483 -20.82 -6.55 39.96
N GLY A 484 -20.90 -5.37 39.33
CA GLY A 484 -22.12 -4.75 38.81
C GLY A 484 -23.07 -4.23 39.89
N ARG A 485 -22.75 -4.39 41.18
CA ARG A 485 -23.65 -4.05 42.31
C ARG A 485 -23.37 -2.69 42.93
N GLY A 486 -22.15 -2.19 42.76
CA GLY A 486 -21.78 -0.87 43.24
C GLY A 486 -21.28 0.03 42.12
N ARG A 487 -21.18 1.31 42.46
CA ARG A 487 -20.64 2.35 41.59
C ARG A 487 -19.78 3.31 42.39
N LEU A 488 -18.83 3.94 41.73
CA LEU A 488 -17.91 4.91 42.28
C LEU A 488 -17.92 6.15 41.43
N TRP A 489 -18.00 7.31 42.05
CA TRP A 489 -18.01 8.58 41.33
C TRP A 489 -17.14 9.63 42.00
N ASP A 490 -16.55 10.46 41.16
CA ASP A 490 -15.63 11.53 41.53
C ASP A 490 -16.27 12.88 41.22
N VAL A 491 -16.61 13.64 42.26
CA VAL A 491 -17.16 14.99 42.16
C VAL A 491 -16.09 16.00 42.55
N ARG A 492 -15.93 17.06 41.76
CA ARG A 492 -15.10 18.21 42.11
C ARG A 492 -15.96 19.39 42.51
N GLY A 493 -15.47 20.22 43.42
CA GLY A 493 -16.14 21.48 43.76
C GLY A 493 -16.28 22.40 42.54
N GLY A 494 -17.34 23.21 42.53
CA GLY A 494 -17.63 24.30 41.57
C GLY A 494 -16.43 25.20 41.21
N GLU A 495 -16.56 26.05 40.19
CA GLU A 495 -15.55 27.09 39.89
C GLU A 495 -15.15 27.84 41.18
N GLY A 496 -13.84 27.83 41.48
CA GLY A 496 -13.28 28.46 42.67
C GLY A 496 -13.25 27.59 43.94
N ARG A 497 -13.79 26.38 43.92
CA ARG A 497 -13.65 25.40 45.02
C ARG A 497 -12.56 24.40 44.69
N SER A 498 -11.58 24.27 45.58
CA SER A 498 -10.50 23.29 45.49
C SER A 498 -10.87 21.94 46.11
N SER A 499 -12.14 21.53 46.10
CA SER A 499 -12.56 20.28 46.72
C SER A 499 -12.70 19.13 45.72
N GLN A 500 -12.47 17.91 46.20
CA GLN A 500 -12.75 16.66 45.50
C GLN A 500 -13.35 15.67 46.48
N GLN A 501 -14.42 15.01 46.07
CA GLN A 501 -15.08 13.96 46.82
C GLN A 501 -15.21 12.71 45.94
N LEU A 502 -14.57 11.63 46.39
CA LEU A 502 -14.79 10.31 45.84
C LEU A 502 -15.82 9.59 46.69
N SER A 503 -16.94 9.21 46.07
CA SER A 503 -17.99 8.47 46.74
C SER A 503 -18.15 7.10 46.10
N ILE A 504 -18.55 6.15 46.92
CA ILE A 504 -18.96 4.82 46.47
C ILE A 504 -20.41 4.60 46.90
N GLN A 505 -21.16 3.90 46.07
CA GLN A 505 -22.52 3.49 46.39
C GLN A 505 -22.66 2.00 46.13
N TYR A 506 -23.22 1.31 47.12
CA TYR A 506 -23.81 -0.01 46.94
C TYR A 506 -25.30 0.12 47.22
N ASP A 507 -26.12 -0.50 46.38
CA ASP A 507 -27.58 -0.38 46.45
C ASP A 507 -28.06 1.09 46.45
N ARG A 508 -28.74 1.53 47.52
CA ARG A 508 -29.28 2.91 47.65
C ARG A 508 -28.45 3.82 48.55
N GLU A 509 -27.37 3.32 49.13
CA GLU A 509 -26.57 4.08 50.09
C GLU A 509 -25.25 4.54 49.47
N ALA A 510 -25.13 5.84 49.31
CA ALA A 510 -23.90 6.51 48.89
C ALA A 510 -23.07 6.89 50.12
N ARG A 511 -21.75 6.75 50.02
CA ARG A 511 -20.82 7.15 51.07
C ARG A 511 -19.55 7.74 50.49
N ALA A 512 -19.09 8.84 51.07
CA ALA A 512 -17.78 9.42 50.76
C ALA A 512 -16.69 8.48 51.29
N ILE A 513 -15.75 8.10 50.44
CA ILE A 513 -14.57 7.30 50.80
C ILE A 513 -13.29 8.12 50.78
N TYR A 514 -13.31 9.26 50.10
CA TYR A 514 -12.25 10.25 50.12
C TYR A 514 -12.85 11.64 49.93
N GLU A 515 -12.37 12.59 50.71
CA GLU A 515 -12.75 13.99 50.61
C GLU A 515 -11.51 14.85 50.88
N THR A 516 -11.28 15.83 50.03
CA THR A 516 -10.22 16.81 50.19
C THR A 516 -10.77 18.17 49.81
N ASP A 517 -10.42 19.19 50.57
CA ASP A 517 -10.73 20.60 50.25
C ASP A 517 -9.59 21.29 49.52
N ASN A 518 -8.51 20.55 49.19
CA ASN A 518 -7.32 21.10 48.54
C ASN A 518 -6.79 20.24 47.39
N LEU A 519 -7.35 20.47 46.20
CA LEU A 519 -6.92 19.91 44.92
C LEU A 519 -5.47 20.25 44.53
N MET A 520 -4.88 21.31 45.09
CA MET A 520 -3.47 21.67 44.85
C MET A 520 -2.49 20.79 45.65
N LEU A 521 -2.98 20.08 46.67
CA LEU A 521 -2.15 19.20 47.49
C LEU A 521 -2.40 17.73 47.20
N ASN A 522 -3.65 17.35 46.92
CA ASN A 522 -4.00 15.96 46.62
C ASN A 522 -5.16 15.90 45.63
N ARG A 523 -4.91 15.48 44.39
CA ARG A 523 -5.94 15.17 43.40
C ARG A 523 -5.87 13.70 43.07
N LEU A 524 -6.93 12.94 43.39
CA LEU A 524 -7.04 11.56 42.95
C LEU A 524 -7.49 11.52 41.49
N ALA A 525 -6.77 10.79 40.65
CA ALA A 525 -7.15 10.49 39.29
C ALA A 525 -7.15 8.96 39.13
N ILE A 526 -8.29 8.40 38.76
CA ILE A 526 -8.42 6.95 38.62
C ILE A 526 -7.60 6.48 37.42
N ARG A 527 -6.95 5.32 37.54
CA ARG A 527 -6.06 4.73 36.53
C ARG A 527 -6.54 3.34 36.14
N TRP A 528 -7.38 3.30 35.11
CA TRP A 528 -8.07 2.08 34.64
C TRP A 528 -7.13 0.98 34.17
N ALA A 529 -6.08 1.34 33.45
CA ALA A 529 -5.11 0.39 32.89
C ALA A 529 -4.42 -0.48 33.97
N PHE A 530 -4.52 -0.09 35.24
CA PHE A 530 -3.91 -0.79 36.37
C PHE A 530 -4.94 -1.41 37.32
N SER A 531 -6.24 -1.21 37.09
CA SER A 531 -7.29 -1.67 38.01
C SER A 531 -7.74 -3.10 37.67
N THR A 532 -8.14 -3.85 38.69
CA THR A 532 -8.74 -5.19 38.55
C THR A 532 -10.20 -5.17 38.98
N ALA A 533 -10.86 -6.33 38.93
CA ALA A 533 -12.24 -6.48 39.42
C ALA A 533 -12.39 -6.07 40.90
N ASN A 534 -11.36 -6.32 41.72
CA ASN A 534 -11.39 -6.13 43.16
C ASN A 534 -10.52 -4.96 43.65
N HIS A 535 -9.67 -4.39 42.81
CA HIS A 535 -8.75 -3.33 43.20
C HIS A 535 -8.79 -2.18 42.22
N LEU A 536 -9.19 -1.00 42.69
CA LEU A 536 -9.16 0.22 41.91
C LEU A 536 -7.87 0.98 42.19
N VAL A 537 -7.12 1.32 41.15
CA VAL A 537 -5.90 2.13 41.25
C VAL A 537 -6.20 3.59 40.99
N MET A 538 -5.70 4.44 41.86
CA MET A 538 -5.79 5.88 41.71
C MET A 538 -4.40 6.50 41.86
N ALA A 539 -4.09 7.48 41.03
CA ALA A 539 -2.92 8.31 41.17
C ALA A 539 -3.30 9.57 41.95
N ASN A 540 -2.71 9.77 43.11
CA ASN A 540 -2.70 11.04 43.81
C ASN A 540 -1.66 11.97 43.15
N VAL A 541 -2.16 12.84 42.29
CA VAL A 541 -1.41 13.86 41.57
C VAL A 541 -1.43 15.14 42.40
N ALA A 542 -0.25 15.66 42.73
CA ALA A 542 -0.10 16.96 43.36
C ALA A 542 0.83 17.81 42.49
N PRO A 543 0.45 19.04 42.10
CA PRO A 543 1.30 19.94 41.31
C PRO A 543 2.74 20.09 41.81
N MET A 544 2.96 19.94 43.12
CA MET A 544 4.29 20.07 43.75
C MET A 544 5.05 18.75 43.90
N ARG A 545 4.47 17.60 43.53
CA ARG A 545 5.17 16.30 43.59
C ARG A 545 5.70 15.93 42.21
N PRO A 546 7.00 15.59 42.09
CA PRO A 546 7.58 15.21 40.79
C PRO A 546 7.01 13.88 40.27
N LEU A 547 6.53 13.01 41.16
CA LEU A 547 5.89 11.74 40.82
C LEU A 547 4.54 11.60 41.53
N PRO A 548 3.52 11.04 40.86
CA PRO A 548 2.25 10.73 41.50
C PRO A 548 2.44 9.66 42.58
N ALA A 549 1.77 9.80 43.72
CA ALA A 549 1.67 8.71 44.68
C ALA A 549 0.49 7.82 44.28
N TYR A 550 0.66 6.51 44.27
CA TYR A 550 -0.42 5.60 43.90
C TYR A 550 -1.16 5.15 45.15
N VAL A 551 -2.47 5.01 45.03
CA VAL A 551 -3.32 4.46 46.08
C VAL A 551 -4.25 3.42 45.47
N THR A 552 -4.63 2.43 46.27
CA THR A 552 -5.52 1.34 45.87
C THR A 552 -6.75 1.35 46.75
N LEU A 553 -7.90 0.99 46.17
CA LEU A 553 -9.14 0.76 46.88
C LEU A 553 -9.55 -0.69 46.64
N ASP A 554 -9.61 -1.47 47.71
CA ASP A 554 -10.19 -2.82 47.68
C ASP A 554 -11.72 -2.71 47.63
N THR A 555 -12.30 -2.98 46.46
CA THR A 555 -13.73 -2.89 46.21
C THR A 555 -14.48 -4.09 46.77
N SER A 556 -13.82 -5.23 47.03
CA SER A 556 -14.49 -6.43 47.53
C SER A 556 -15.05 -6.25 48.95
N ASN A 557 -14.32 -5.50 49.78
CA ASN A 557 -14.72 -5.20 51.16
C ASN A 557 -15.67 -3.99 51.26
N CYS A 558 -15.77 -3.21 50.18
CA CYS A 558 -16.58 -2.01 50.16
C CYS A 558 -18.09 -2.25 50.28
N ALA A 559 -18.61 -3.42 49.87
CA ALA A 559 -20.03 -3.74 50.07
C ALA A 559 -20.42 -3.81 51.56
N SER A 560 -19.46 -4.12 52.45
CA SER A 560 -19.69 -4.29 53.89
C SER A 560 -19.49 -3.01 54.72
N GLY A 561 -19.22 -1.87 54.08
CA GLY A 561 -18.85 -0.64 54.79
C GLY A 561 -17.34 -0.48 55.04
N ASN A 562 -16.53 -1.50 54.79
CA ASN A 562 -15.08 -1.47 55.04
C ASN A 562 -14.29 -1.10 53.78
N CYS A 563 -14.53 0.10 53.22
CA CYS A 563 -13.68 0.61 52.13
C CYS A 563 -12.37 1.15 52.72
N HIS A 564 -11.25 0.52 52.39
CA HIS A 564 -9.94 1.00 52.78
C HIS A 564 -9.17 1.49 51.55
N ILE A 565 -8.68 2.73 51.61
CA ILE A 565 -7.73 3.26 50.63
C ILE A 565 -6.33 3.05 51.19
N GLN A 566 -5.50 2.31 50.47
CA GLN A 566 -4.13 2.01 50.83
C GLN A 566 -3.17 2.78 49.93
N THR A 567 -2.09 3.33 50.49
CA THR A 567 -1.02 3.95 49.69
C THR A 567 -0.02 2.89 49.22
N MET A 568 0.43 3.01 47.97
CA MET A 568 1.42 2.15 47.34
C MET A 568 2.73 2.89 47.12
N SER A 569 3.86 2.18 47.15
CA SER A 569 5.19 2.77 46.92
C SER A 569 5.47 3.10 45.44
N GLY A 570 4.74 2.48 44.50
CA GLY A 570 4.88 2.69 43.06
C GLY A 570 3.63 2.31 42.28
N ILE A 571 3.75 2.14 40.96
CA ILE A 571 2.63 1.77 40.08
C ILE A 571 2.32 0.28 40.25
N PRO A 572 1.15 -0.11 40.78
CA PRO A 572 0.82 -1.51 40.96
C PRO A 572 0.21 -2.11 39.69
N VAL A 573 0.63 -3.32 39.32
CA VAL A 573 0.09 -4.09 38.19
C VAL A 573 -0.19 -5.53 38.64
N TRP A 574 -1.45 -5.88 38.83
CA TRP A 574 -1.88 -7.20 39.35
C TRP A 574 -1.80 -8.29 38.29
N SER A 575 -1.49 -9.51 38.74
CA SER A 575 -1.74 -10.74 37.98
C SER A 575 -3.23 -10.89 37.66
N LEU A 576 -3.55 -11.70 36.65
CA LEU A 576 -4.94 -11.88 36.20
C LEU A 576 -5.85 -12.46 37.30
N ASP A 577 -5.32 -13.28 38.19
CA ASP A 577 -6.02 -13.81 39.38
C ASP A 577 -6.00 -12.88 40.61
N GLY A 578 -5.22 -11.80 40.56
CA GLY A 578 -5.09 -10.83 41.63
C GLY A 578 -4.31 -11.30 42.87
N HIS A 579 -3.68 -12.49 42.86
CA HIS A 579 -2.89 -12.98 44.01
C HIS A 579 -1.55 -12.25 44.16
N TYR A 580 -0.96 -11.83 43.04
CA TYR A 580 0.32 -11.12 43.00
C TYR A 580 0.14 -9.77 42.33
N LEU A 581 1.06 -8.86 42.60
CA LEU A 581 1.21 -7.65 41.80
C LEU A 581 2.69 -7.31 41.64
N ILE A 582 3.00 -6.63 40.53
CA ILE A 582 4.31 -6.02 40.33
C ILE A 582 4.17 -4.52 40.62
N ILE A 583 4.99 -4.00 41.52
CA ILE A 583 5.11 -2.56 41.80
C ILE A 583 6.27 -2.01 40.98
N ILE A 584 6.00 -0.98 40.19
CA ILE A 584 7.02 -0.22 39.44
C ILE A 584 7.37 1.03 40.27
N GLU A 585 8.58 1.06 40.82
CA GLU A 585 9.07 2.17 41.64
C GLU A 585 10.48 2.56 41.16
N GLU A 586 10.66 3.79 40.71
CA GLU A 586 11.96 4.29 40.21
C GLU A 586 12.66 3.35 39.21
N GLN A 587 11.91 2.81 38.23
CA GLN A 587 12.39 1.84 37.24
C GLN A 587 12.82 0.47 37.81
N MET A 588 12.51 0.20 39.07
CA MET A 588 12.65 -1.11 39.68
C MET A 588 11.29 -1.82 39.69
N LEU A 589 11.31 -3.09 39.31
CA LEU A 589 10.18 -3.98 39.39
C LEU A 589 10.26 -4.77 40.70
N TRP A 590 9.20 -4.70 41.51
CA TRP A 590 9.09 -5.42 42.77
C TRP A 590 7.91 -6.39 42.72
N LEU A 591 8.14 -7.67 42.99
CA LEU A 591 7.06 -8.60 43.24
C LEU A 591 6.50 -8.32 44.62
N ALA A 592 5.19 -8.12 44.71
CA ALA A 592 4.43 -7.96 45.94
C ALA A 592 3.23 -8.91 45.98
N ASP A 593 2.70 -9.12 47.18
CA ASP A 593 1.41 -9.80 47.34
C ASP A 593 0.23 -8.90 46.94
N ALA A 594 -0.99 -9.45 46.98
CA ALA A 594 -2.22 -8.72 46.65
C ALA A 594 -2.45 -7.46 47.50
N GLN A 595 -1.85 -7.38 48.70
CA GLN A 595 -1.92 -6.24 49.62
C GLN A 595 -0.78 -5.25 49.40
N GLY A 596 0.08 -5.45 48.41
CA GLY A 596 1.21 -4.55 48.11
C GLY A 596 2.41 -4.72 49.04
N GLN A 597 2.47 -5.79 49.85
CA GLN A 597 3.66 -6.08 50.64
C GLN A 597 4.73 -6.68 49.72
N ILE A 598 5.88 -6.02 49.64
CA ILE A 598 7.01 -6.46 48.80
C ILE A 598 7.51 -7.83 49.26
N ILE A 599 7.56 -8.78 48.33
CA ILE A 599 8.09 -10.13 48.50
C ILE A 599 9.57 -10.15 48.10
N ARG A 600 9.89 -9.67 46.90
CA ARG A 600 11.27 -9.63 46.36
C ARG A 600 11.42 -8.68 45.16
N PRO A 601 12.63 -8.17 44.87
CA PRO A 601 12.90 -7.48 43.61
C PRO A 601 12.89 -8.45 42.41
N LEU A 602 12.46 -7.96 41.25
CA LEU A 602 12.45 -8.67 39.96
C LEU A 602 13.51 -8.14 38.99
N GLY A 603 13.97 -6.89 39.15
CA GLY A 603 15.01 -6.30 38.31
C GLY A 603 14.70 -4.85 37.91
N ARG A 604 15.44 -4.33 36.94
CA ARG A 604 15.16 -3.03 36.31
C ARG A 604 14.18 -3.22 35.16
N GLY A 605 13.21 -2.34 35.05
CA GLY A 605 12.18 -2.39 34.01
C GLY A 605 11.19 -1.25 34.15
N GLY A 606 10.43 -1.01 33.09
CA GLY A 606 9.48 0.08 33.00
C GLY A 606 8.23 -0.30 32.23
N TRP A 607 7.46 0.71 31.90
CA TRP A 607 6.24 0.59 31.12
C TRP A 607 6.55 0.45 29.62
N PRO A 608 5.75 -0.32 28.84
CA PRO A 608 4.62 -1.17 29.26
C PRO A 608 5.04 -2.40 30.08
N LEU A 609 4.21 -2.74 31.09
CA LEU A 609 4.27 -4.01 31.81
C LEU A 609 2.90 -4.68 31.74
N VAL A 610 2.86 -5.94 31.34
CA VAL A 610 1.61 -6.70 31.17
C VAL A 610 1.78 -8.13 31.68
N TRP A 611 0.77 -8.63 32.37
CA TRP A 611 0.67 -10.05 32.70
C TRP A 611 0.08 -10.81 31.53
N LEU A 612 0.76 -11.87 31.12
CA LEU A 612 0.27 -12.78 30.08
C LEU A 612 -0.55 -13.91 30.68
N ASP A 613 -0.17 -14.33 31.89
CA ASP A 613 -0.91 -15.26 32.73
C ASP A 613 -0.62 -14.95 34.22
N ASN A 614 -0.94 -15.86 35.15
CA ASN A 614 -0.74 -15.63 36.60
C ASN A 614 0.73 -15.77 37.07
N GLN A 615 1.63 -16.21 36.20
CA GLN A 615 3.04 -16.50 36.48
C GLN A 615 3.99 -15.81 35.49
N THR A 616 3.50 -15.44 34.31
CA THR A 616 4.28 -14.86 33.22
C THR A 616 3.88 -13.41 32.98
N TYR A 617 4.89 -12.54 32.88
CA TYR A 617 4.72 -11.13 32.58
C TYR A 617 5.74 -10.66 31.54
N ALA A 618 5.36 -9.64 30.78
CA ALA A 618 6.25 -8.95 29.86
C ALA A 618 6.50 -7.52 30.35
N TYR A 619 7.71 -7.02 30.18
CA TYR A 619 8.09 -5.66 30.57
C TYR A 619 9.15 -5.09 29.63
N THR A 620 9.24 -3.77 29.55
CA THR A 620 10.30 -3.13 28.78
C THR A 620 11.48 -2.80 29.68
N GLU A 621 12.67 -3.25 29.31
CA GLU A 621 13.91 -2.81 29.97
C GLU A 621 14.17 -1.35 29.62
N VAL A 622 14.56 -0.58 30.64
CA VAL A 622 14.92 0.83 30.50
C VAL A 622 16.38 1.02 30.86
N ASN A 623 17.09 1.83 30.07
CA ASN A 623 18.48 2.19 30.37
C ASN A 623 18.58 3.17 31.56
N GLU A 624 19.79 3.58 31.95
CA GLU A 624 20.00 4.53 33.06
C GLU A 624 19.35 5.91 32.84
N GLU A 625 19.01 6.23 31.59
CA GLU A 625 18.35 7.48 31.18
C GLU A 625 16.82 7.32 31.16
N GLY A 626 16.28 6.12 31.44
CA GLY A 626 14.85 5.81 31.37
C GLY A 626 14.31 5.56 29.97
N THR A 627 15.18 5.37 28.99
CA THR A 627 14.80 5.11 27.60
C THR A 627 14.47 3.63 27.40
N PRO A 628 13.30 3.27 26.85
CA PRO A 628 12.92 1.89 26.54
C PRO A 628 13.91 1.25 25.54
N GLN A 629 14.38 0.03 25.80
CA GLN A 629 15.34 -0.66 24.91
C GLN A 629 14.80 -1.97 24.33
N THR A 630 14.31 -2.88 25.16
CA THR A 630 13.95 -4.24 24.74
C THR A 630 12.77 -4.77 25.55
N LEU A 631 11.85 -5.47 24.88
CA LEU A 631 10.75 -6.18 25.53
C LEU A 631 11.25 -7.54 26.04
N HIS A 632 11.06 -7.80 27.33
CA HIS A 632 11.43 -9.05 27.99
C HIS A 632 10.19 -9.83 28.38
N LEU A 633 10.27 -11.15 28.23
CA LEU A 633 9.32 -12.11 28.80
C LEU A 633 9.94 -12.70 30.06
N ALA A 634 9.24 -12.68 31.18
CA ALA A 634 9.72 -13.23 32.44
C ALA A 634 8.64 -14.05 33.16
N THR A 635 9.10 -15.02 33.93
CA THR A 635 8.28 -15.83 34.84
C THR A 635 8.60 -15.50 36.29
N LEU A 636 7.63 -15.68 37.19
CA LEU A 636 7.85 -15.46 38.61
C LEU A 636 9.01 -16.31 39.15
N ASP A 637 9.25 -17.52 38.63
CA ASP A 637 10.37 -18.37 39.05
C ASP A 637 11.76 -17.86 38.63
N GLY A 638 11.83 -16.75 37.87
CA GLY A 638 13.08 -16.04 37.55
C GLY A 638 13.71 -16.42 36.21
N ALA A 639 13.01 -17.18 35.36
CA ALA A 639 13.43 -17.35 33.96
C ALA A 639 13.00 -16.11 33.16
N SER A 640 13.95 -15.42 32.54
CA SER A 640 13.70 -14.33 31.57
C SER A 640 14.34 -14.61 30.22
N THR A 641 13.61 -14.34 29.15
CA THR A 641 14.10 -14.39 27.76
C THR A 641 13.71 -13.11 27.03
N ALA A 642 14.60 -12.58 26.21
CA ALA A 642 14.26 -11.49 25.29
C ALA A 642 13.14 -11.98 24.35
N ALA A 643 12.10 -11.16 24.15
CA ALA A 643 11.08 -11.44 23.16
C ALA A 643 11.63 -11.05 21.77
N GLU A 644 11.60 -11.96 20.80
CA GLU A 644 11.93 -11.70 19.39
C GLU A 644 10.83 -10.91 18.68
#